data_AF-A0A9X3L8C4-F1
#
_entry.id   AF-A0A9X3L8C4-F1
#
_cell.length_a   1.000
_cell.length_b   1.000
_cell.length_c   1.000
_cell.angle_alpha   90.00
_cell.angle_beta   90.00
_cell.angle_gamma   90.00
#
_symmetry.space_group_name_H-M   'P 1'
#
loop_
_entity.id
_entity.type
_entity.pdbx_description
1 polymer ?
#
loop_
_entity_poly.entity_id
_entity_poly.type
_entity_poly.pdbx_seq_one_letter_code
_entity_poly.pdbx_strand_id
1 'polypeptide(L)'
;MAGIGFELRKLYREEGILQNMKAYAYSSLTTIGPMILCIILVFVQQNMMLANGSRFIENELFISTMTYCFIFSIVLTSGLSMVLTRFIADMIYQKKYEEIISSFYGALIAILPIGGIITGIFLYGVEESIGYKIAAYLFFIELIIIWIQGVYLSALKDYKRIVRGFAIGVLSTIIVSYILFQLTTFSATTISLIGMDIGFAIIVGSSMYHFEQVFPRNEHRNYFSFMSYFQKYPTVFFSGLFVYAGVYVHNFVYWFFSDDHLIVSEKFKLMPFYDLPVFYAYISVVPSLVMFVVIVETDFYERFLNYYKNVIDGGTYKSMNIAKKKMQDVLLHRIGFLVEVQLLFTALSIAIGIIFLPKVGFSMEQLDLFILLCLAYFFFIIMFVILHALMYFDDQKGVLVISALFFCLNGILTYISMKIGINGLGMFVASFIVLILTIGRLMYVLSNIDYYTFCSQSLSTHKKQRKTYFSFSKIVTTLAIIVTSSFILVGCSPTKESIEYTEKVEEKAAVQEENNEKLMEDKRLYERDEDGSIKSLYITVLPDDKEQLDWYSLNRITDRYSEEKMDIIFAEGTEDGKGSNEGMFGNGAVDANAKISLRGNTSRYAAQKSYKIKLFDTAGLWQNQRTINLNKHIGDLSRVRNKLSFDLMENMSNMTSLRTQFVHLYVKDLSDGKTEAFQDYGLYTQVEQPNEMFLKNHWLDPSGNLYKVTFFEFQRYPNEIKSQTDPTYDKKMFETILEIKGREEHEKLISMLDDVNNMAMPIEEVMEKHFDLDNFLTWTATNILMDNMDTDANNFYLYSPLNSDKWFILPWDYDGAWELQRNENSIRPYQAGLSNFWGNTLHNRYFRNEKNVQQLIDKVEELSKTINSTTVEAQLNRYADLVKPFLYREPDIQYLPDLNTNFEADLQLLKDTPVRAKQRFYEDIEKPKPFYTDDVVVTDTELLFSWQISFDLQQEDLFYTVTVARDPLFTEILEVKKDFRENEFKMKKLENGQYYWKVTVVDSEGNEQTSFDMHIDEEGNEYYGIRDFKVE
;
A
#
# COMPACT_ATOMS: atom_id res chain seq x y z
N MET A 1 1.65 -6.78 15.06
CA MET A 1 1.98 -8.03 14.32
C MET A 1 1.13 -8.14 13.05
N ALA A 2 1.07 -7.11 12.19
CA ALA A 2 0.28 -7.18 10.95
C ALA A 2 1.18 -6.77 9.77
N GLY A 3 1.54 -7.74 8.94
CA GLY A 3 2.61 -7.64 7.94
C GLY A 3 2.26 -8.11 6.52
N ILE A 4 1.48 -9.18 6.32
CA ILE A 4 1.24 -9.79 5.00
C ILE A 4 -0.15 -9.46 4.44
N GLY A 5 -1.06 -8.98 5.29
CA GLY A 5 -2.48 -8.80 5.00
C GLY A 5 -2.80 -8.00 3.74
N PHE A 6 -2.00 -6.99 3.40
CA PHE A 6 -2.23 -6.18 2.19
C PHE A 6 -1.89 -6.92 0.88
N GLU A 7 -0.80 -7.72 0.84
CA GLU A 7 -0.47 -8.56 -0.34
C GLU A 7 -1.40 -9.77 -0.46
N LEU A 8 -1.77 -10.40 0.67
CA LEU A 8 -2.74 -11.50 0.68
C LEU A 8 -4.13 -11.01 0.25
N ARG A 9 -4.55 -9.83 0.72
CA ARG A 9 -5.80 -9.18 0.31
C ARG A 9 -5.83 -8.83 -1.18
N LYS A 10 -4.68 -8.63 -1.84
CA LYS A 10 -4.60 -8.44 -3.31
C LYS A 10 -4.90 -9.73 -4.06
N LEU A 11 -4.52 -10.89 -3.51
CA LEU A 11 -4.74 -12.22 -4.11
C LEU A 11 -6.13 -12.81 -3.80
N TYR A 12 -6.72 -12.49 -2.63
CA TYR A 12 -8.10 -12.89 -2.27
C TYR A 12 -9.21 -12.01 -2.87
N ARG A 13 -8.85 -10.93 -3.59
CA ARG A 13 -9.80 -9.93 -4.13
C ARG A 13 -10.37 -10.26 -5.52
N GLU A 14 -9.88 -11.31 -6.17
CA GLU A 14 -10.34 -11.77 -7.48
C GLU A 14 -11.22 -13.01 -7.31
N GLU A 15 -12.44 -13.00 -7.85
CA GLU A 15 -13.37 -14.12 -7.71
C GLU A 15 -12.94 -15.31 -8.59
N GLY A 16 -12.69 -16.46 -7.95
CA GLY A 16 -12.36 -17.70 -8.64
C GLY A 16 -11.67 -18.71 -7.71
N ILE A 17 -12.01 -20.00 -7.85
CA ILE A 17 -11.42 -21.09 -7.05
C ILE A 17 -9.89 -21.13 -7.24
N LEU A 18 -9.42 -20.89 -8.47
CA LEU A 18 -8.00 -20.88 -8.84
C LEU A 18 -7.22 -19.69 -8.26
N GLN A 19 -7.82 -18.50 -8.18
CA GLN A 19 -7.21 -17.35 -7.51
C GLN A 19 -7.18 -17.50 -5.99
N ASN A 20 -8.26 -18.00 -5.39
CA ASN A 20 -8.25 -18.34 -3.96
C ASN A 20 -7.18 -19.40 -3.66
N MET A 21 -7.02 -20.42 -4.50
CA MET A 21 -5.91 -21.38 -4.38
C MET A 21 -4.54 -20.71 -4.51
N LYS A 22 -4.35 -19.75 -5.43
CA LYS A 22 -3.10 -18.96 -5.53
C LYS A 22 -2.85 -18.12 -4.29
N ALA A 23 -3.88 -17.51 -3.71
CA ALA A 23 -3.80 -16.71 -2.48
C ALA A 23 -3.41 -17.59 -1.28
N TYR A 24 -4.07 -18.74 -1.11
CA TYR A 24 -3.71 -19.74 -0.10
C TYR A 24 -2.30 -20.29 -0.33
N ALA A 25 -1.91 -20.57 -1.58
CA ALA A 25 -0.57 -21.06 -1.91
C ALA A 25 0.52 -20.02 -1.60
N TYR A 26 0.28 -18.75 -1.92
CA TYR A 26 1.19 -17.66 -1.60
C TYR A 26 1.30 -17.41 -0.09
N SER A 27 0.16 -17.45 0.63
CA SER A 27 0.15 -17.37 2.10
C SER A 27 0.89 -18.54 2.74
N SER A 28 0.70 -19.74 2.20
CA SER A 28 1.39 -20.93 2.66
C SER A 28 2.90 -20.79 2.44
N LEU A 29 3.31 -20.38 1.23
CA LEU A 29 4.72 -20.23 0.88
C LEU A 29 5.44 -19.20 1.76
N THR A 30 4.77 -18.12 2.13
CA THR A 30 5.36 -17.05 2.96
C THR A 30 5.35 -17.38 4.46
N THR A 31 4.32 -18.09 4.95
CA THR A 31 4.16 -18.38 6.39
C THR A 31 4.92 -19.63 6.84
N ILE A 32 4.83 -20.72 6.08
CA ILE A 32 5.40 -22.04 6.44
C ILE A 32 6.44 -22.52 5.42
N GLY A 33 6.65 -21.81 4.31
CA GLY A 33 7.59 -22.20 3.26
C GLY A 33 9.01 -22.43 3.77
N PRO A 34 9.62 -21.53 4.58
CA PRO A 34 10.93 -21.77 5.17
C PRO A 34 11.00 -23.07 5.98
N MET A 35 9.96 -23.36 6.79
CA MET A 35 9.88 -24.60 7.57
C MET A 35 9.79 -25.84 6.67
N ILE A 36 8.93 -25.81 5.64
CA ILE A 36 8.80 -26.91 4.66
C ILE A 36 10.12 -27.13 3.93
N LEU A 37 10.78 -26.06 3.50
CA LEU A 37 12.08 -26.12 2.83
C LEU A 37 13.15 -26.75 3.74
N CYS A 38 13.18 -26.40 5.03
CA CYS A 38 14.09 -27.03 5.99
C CYS A 38 13.76 -28.51 6.22
N ILE A 39 12.48 -28.88 6.31
CA ILE A 39 12.07 -30.30 6.43
C ILE A 39 12.54 -31.10 5.20
N ILE A 40 12.28 -30.58 3.99
CA ILE A 40 12.74 -31.19 2.75
C ILE A 40 14.28 -31.29 2.74
N LEU A 41 14.98 -30.25 3.16
CA LEU A 41 16.44 -30.23 3.23
C LEU A 41 16.97 -31.33 4.16
N VAL A 42 16.40 -31.51 5.35
CA VAL A 42 16.81 -32.58 6.28
C VAL A 42 16.63 -33.96 5.63
N PHE A 43 15.52 -34.20 4.93
CA PHE A 43 15.31 -35.44 4.18
C PHE A 43 16.31 -35.62 3.03
N VAL A 44 16.61 -34.56 2.28
CA VAL A 44 17.60 -34.61 1.19
C VAL A 44 18.99 -34.91 1.73
N GLN A 45 19.39 -34.28 2.84
CA GLN A 45 20.67 -34.55 3.50
C GLN A 45 20.76 -36.01 3.97
N GLN A 46 19.72 -36.53 4.61
CA GLN A 46 19.68 -37.95 4.99
C GLN A 46 19.81 -38.88 3.78
N ASN A 47 19.11 -38.60 2.69
CA ASN A 47 19.21 -39.39 1.46
C ASN A 47 20.61 -39.30 0.83
N MET A 48 21.23 -38.12 0.84
CA MET A 48 22.61 -37.94 0.36
C MET A 48 23.62 -38.68 1.23
N MET A 49 23.46 -38.64 2.55
CA MET A 49 24.27 -39.43 3.48
C MET A 49 24.14 -40.91 3.14
N LEU A 50 22.92 -41.43 2.99
CA LEU A 50 22.68 -42.84 2.63
C LEU A 50 23.31 -43.23 1.29
N ALA A 51 23.16 -42.40 0.26
CA ALA A 51 23.73 -42.63 -1.07
C ALA A 51 25.28 -42.61 -1.09
N ASN A 52 25.92 -41.97 -0.12
CA ASN A 52 27.38 -41.97 0.04
C ASN A 52 27.86 -43.01 1.07
N GLY A 53 27.07 -44.06 1.31
CA GLY A 53 27.44 -45.18 2.17
C GLY A 53 27.47 -44.83 3.66
N SER A 54 26.70 -43.81 4.09
CA SER A 54 26.60 -43.48 5.52
C SER A 54 26.06 -44.66 6.32
N ARG A 55 26.52 -44.64 7.55
CA ARG A 55 26.39 -45.72 8.50
C ARG A 55 25.22 -45.37 9.44
N PHE A 56 24.35 -46.31 9.84
CA PHE A 56 23.10 -46.00 10.60
C PHE A 56 23.32 -45.08 11.81
N ILE A 57 24.43 -45.20 12.57
CA ILE A 57 24.67 -44.19 13.62
C ILE A 57 24.84 -42.79 13.09
N GLU A 58 25.53 -42.62 11.97
CA GLU A 58 25.83 -41.28 11.46
C GLU A 58 24.51 -40.58 11.09
N ASN A 59 23.53 -41.34 10.59
CA ASN A 59 22.17 -40.84 10.37
C ASN A 59 21.43 -40.55 11.68
N GLU A 60 21.45 -41.46 12.66
CA GLU A 60 20.83 -41.22 13.98
C GLU A 60 21.46 -40.03 14.70
N LEU A 61 22.78 -39.89 14.64
CA LEU A 61 23.53 -38.77 15.20
C LEU A 61 23.16 -37.47 14.49
N PHE A 62 23.03 -37.48 13.16
CA PHE A 62 22.55 -36.32 12.41
C PHE A 62 21.14 -35.92 12.85
N ILE A 63 20.19 -36.86 12.87
CA ILE A 63 18.80 -36.61 13.31
C ILE A 63 18.76 -36.11 14.75
N SER A 64 19.54 -36.71 15.64
CA SER A 64 19.66 -36.32 17.05
C SER A 64 20.16 -34.88 17.16
N THR A 65 21.22 -34.55 16.43
CA THR A 65 21.81 -33.20 16.39
C THR A 65 20.79 -32.20 15.90
N MET A 66 20.12 -32.49 14.78
CA MET A 66 19.11 -31.63 14.19
C MET A 66 17.93 -31.38 15.14
N THR A 67 17.41 -32.44 15.74
CA THR A 67 16.29 -32.39 16.68
C THR A 67 16.63 -31.55 17.91
N TYR A 68 17.79 -31.80 18.52
CA TYR A 68 18.25 -31.03 19.67
C TYR A 68 18.49 -29.57 19.30
N CYS A 69 19.20 -29.33 18.20
CA CYS A 69 19.51 -27.98 17.77
C CYS A 69 18.24 -27.17 17.51
N PHE A 70 17.25 -27.69 16.79
CA PHE A 70 15.99 -27.01 16.56
C PHE A 70 15.18 -26.77 17.85
N ILE A 71 15.00 -27.80 18.68
CA ILE A 71 14.17 -27.71 19.90
C ILE A 71 14.81 -26.77 20.94
N PHE A 72 16.10 -26.92 21.21
CA PHE A 72 16.74 -26.12 22.25
C PHE A 72 16.98 -24.67 21.83
N SER A 73 17.27 -24.41 20.55
CA SER A 73 17.44 -23.04 20.07
C SER A 73 16.12 -22.26 20.07
N ILE A 74 14.99 -22.88 19.69
CA ILE A 74 13.69 -22.21 19.72
C ILE A 74 13.19 -21.99 21.15
N VAL A 75 13.36 -22.98 22.04
CA VAL A 75 12.98 -22.83 23.46
C VAL A 75 13.81 -21.72 24.13
N LEU A 76 15.13 -21.70 23.90
CA LEU A 76 16.04 -20.69 24.46
C LEU A 76 15.68 -19.26 24.00
N THR A 77 15.32 -19.09 22.73
CA THR A 77 15.04 -17.76 22.16
C THR A 77 13.59 -17.30 22.36
N SER A 78 12.63 -18.21 22.51
CA SER A 78 11.18 -17.94 22.53
C SER A 78 10.73 -16.79 23.45
N GLY A 79 11.23 -16.75 24.69
CA GLY A 79 10.88 -15.69 25.64
C GLY A 79 11.40 -14.31 25.21
N LEU A 80 12.65 -14.24 24.74
CA LEU A 80 13.25 -13.02 24.22
C LEU A 80 12.53 -12.57 22.94
N SER A 81 12.23 -13.51 22.03
CA SER A 81 11.50 -13.24 20.79
C SER A 81 10.17 -12.54 21.05
N MET A 82 9.39 -13.00 22.03
CA MET A 82 8.11 -12.36 22.41
C MET A 82 8.28 -10.94 22.95
N VAL A 83 9.32 -10.69 23.75
CA VAL A 83 9.64 -9.33 24.24
C VAL A 83 10.04 -8.42 23.09
N LEU A 84 10.89 -8.91 22.18
CA LEU A 84 11.33 -8.17 21.00
C LEU A 84 10.16 -7.86 20.07
N THR A 85 9.23 -8.80 19.86
CA THR A 85 8.04 -8.52 19.03
C THR A 85 7.20 -7.38 19.62
N ARG A 86 7.05 -7.32 20.95
CA ARG A 86 6.35 -6.20 21.60
C ARG A 86 7.13 -4.89 21.48
N PHE A 87 8.45 -4.93 21.68
CA PHE A 87 9.32 -3.76 21.53
C PHE A 87 9.25 -3.19 20.12
N ILE A 88 9.41 -4.03 19.09
CA ILE A 88 9.34 -3.63 17.69
C ILE A 88 7.96 -3.05 17.35
N ALA A 89 6.87 -3.66 17.82
CA ALA A 89 5.53 -3.13 17.61
C ALA A 89 5.36 -1.71 18.20
N ASP A 90 5.88 -1.46 19.41
CA ASP A 90 5.85 -0.14 20.03
C ASP A 90 6.75 0.87 19.28
N MET A 91 7.92 0.46 18.78
CA MET A 91 8.82 1.34 18.02
C MET A 91 8.25 1.71 16.65
N ILE A 92 7.64 0.76 15.94
CA ILE A 92 6.91 1.02 14.68
C ILE A 92 5.76 2.00 14.95
N TYR A 93 4.98 1.79 16.02
CA TYR A 93 3.88 2.68 16.38
C TYR A 93 4.37 4.10 16.72
N GLN A 94 5.51 4.22 17.42
CA GLN A 94 6.14 5.51 17.77
C GLN A 94 6.99 6.11 16.64
N LYS A 95 7.07 5.45 15.47
CA LYS A 95 7.91 5.84 14.32
C LYS A 95 9.41 5.97 14.64
N LYS A 96 9.93 5.17 15.58
CA LYS A 96 11.36 5.15 15.99
C LYS A 96 12.10 3.97 15.34
N TYR A 97 12.27 4.03 14.02
CA TYR A 97 12.81 2.91 13.25
C TYR A 97 14.30 2.66 13.53
N GLU A 98 15.04 3.68 13.93
CA GLU A 98 16.46 3.61 14.30
C GLU A 98 16.75 2.70 15.50
N GLU A 99 15.80 2.57 16.42
CA GLU A 99 15.94 1.71 17.61
C GLU A 99 15.76 0.22 17.28
N ILE A 100 15.13 -0.11 16.13
CA ILE A 100 14.84 -1.50 15.74
C ILE A 100 16.14 -2.26 15.46
N ILE A 101 16.98 -1.77 14.56
CA ILE A 101 18.22 -2.47 14.19
C ILE A 101 19.22 -2.51 15.36
N SER A 102 19.23 -1.48 16.20
CA SER A 102 20.04 -1.45 17.42
C SER A 102 19.61 -2.55 18.40
N SER A 103 18.30 -2.72 18.60
CA SER A 103 17.77 -3.78 19.46
C SER A 103 18.07 -5.19 18.93
N PHE A 104 18.21 -5.37 17.61
CA PHE A 104 18.60 -6.65 17.01
C PHE A 104 20.02 -7.04 17.42
N TYR A 105 21.01 -6.16 17.20
CA TYR A 105 22.39 -6.44 17.63
C TYR A 105 22.50 -6.60 19.15
N GLY A 106 21.78 -5.79 19.93
CA GLY A 106 21.76 -5.93 21.38
C GLY A 106 21.16 -7.27 21.85
N ALA A 107 20.12 -7.76 21.17
CA ALA A 107 19.55 -9.08 21.43
C ALA A 107 20.56 -10.19 21.13
N LEU A 108 21.28 -10.12 20.01
CA LEU A 108 22.33 -11.09 19.67
C LEU A 108 23.48 -11.08 20.69
N ILE A 109 23.94 -9.89 21.10
CA ILE A 109 24.98 -9.75 22.14
C ILE A 109 24.54 -10.38 23.47
N ALA A 110 23.25 -10.32 23.79
CA ALA A 110 22.72 -10.91 25.01
C ALA A 110 22.56 -12.43 24.93
N ILE A 111 22.00 -12.96 23.84
CA ILE A 111 21.57 -14.38 23.77
C ILE A 111 22.67 -15.32 23.27
N LEU A 112 23.55 -14.88 22.37
CA LEU A 112 24.58 -15.74 21.78
C LEU A 112 25.59 -16.28 22.80
N PRO A 113 26.11 -15.48 23.76
CA PRO A 113 27.00 -16.01 24.79
C PRO A 113 26.32 -17.07 25.66
N ILE A 114 25.04 -16.89 25.97
CA ILE A 114 24.26 -17.85 26.77
C ILE A 114 24.10 -19.16 26.00
N GLY A 115 23.67 -19.10 24.74
CA GLY A 115 23.53 -20.27 23.87
C GLY A 115 24.86 -20.99 23.63
N GLY A 116 25.93 -20.23 23.40
CA GLY A 116 27.28 -20.77 23.23
C GLY A 116 27.81 -21.50 24.45
N ILE A 117 27.64 -20.94 25.65
CA ILE A 117 28.06 -21.63 26.90
C ILE A 117 27.27 -22.92 27.09
N ILE A 118 25.94 -22.89 26.92
CA ILE A 118 25.08 -24.08 27.10
C ILE A 118 25.50 -25.19 26.13
N THR A 119 25.65 -24.89 24.85
CA THR A 119 26.01 -25.87 23.82
C THR A 119 27.45 -26.34 23.96
N GLY A 120 28.38 -25.46 24.35
CA GLY A 120 29.76 -25.83 24.63
C GLY A 120 29.88 -26.84 25.77
N ILE A 121 29.12 -26.64 26.87
CA ILE A 121 29.07 -27.58 27.99
C ILE A 121 28.48 -28.93 27.55
N PHE A 122 27.41 -28.92 26.77
CA PHE A 122 26.78 -30.14 26.27
C PHE A 122 27.71 -30.94 25.34
N LEU A 123 28.31 -30.28 24.33
CA LEU A 123 29.21 -30.91 23.36
C LEU A 123 30.56 -31.34 23.95
N TYR A 124 30.99 -30.75 25.06
CA TYR A 124 32.16 -31.24 25.81
C TYR A 124 31.97 -32.71 26.19
N GLY A 125 30.75 -33.08 26.59
CA GLY A 125 30.40 -34.44 26.97
C GLY A 125 30.15 -35.43 25.83
N VAL A 126 30.07 -34.98 24.57
CA VAL A 126 29.82 -35.83 23.39
C VAL A 126 31.13 -36.49 22.93
N GLU A 127 31.14 -37.80 22.71
CA GLU A 127 32.32 -38.54 22.24
C GLU A 127 32.40 -38.61 20.70
N GLU A 128 32.60 -37.45 20.05
CA GLU A 128 32.74 -37.35 18.59
C GLU A 128 33.95 -36.50 18.18
N SER A 129 34.27 -36.50 16.89
CA SER A 129 35.38 -35.71 16.34
C SER A 129 35.24 -34.21 16.65
N ILE A 130 36.37 -33.51 16.76
CA ILE A 130 36.39 -32.05 16.97
C ILE A 130 35.66 -31.33 15.83
N GLY A 131 35.79 -31.83 14.60
CA GLY A 131 35.09 -31.28 13.43
C GLY A 131 33.57 -31.32 13.58
N TYR A 132 33.02 -32.46 14.01
CA TYR A 132 31.59 -32.58 14.31
C TYR A 132 31.16 -31.61 15.41
N LYS A 133 31.92 -31.52 16.51
CA LYS A 133 31.57 -30.61 17.63
C LYS A 133 31.54 -29.15 17.19
N ILE A 134 32.49 -28.73 16.35
CA ILE A 134 32.50 -27.36 15.81
C ILE A 134 31.28 -27.14 14.91
N ALA A 135 30.99 -28.06 14.00
CA ALA A 135 29.85 -27.94 13.10
C ALA A 135 28.51 -27.90 13.88
N ALA A 136 28.30 -28.83 14.82
CA ALA A 136 27.11 -28.83 15.67
C ALA A 136 26.97 -27.54 16.52
N TYR A 137 28.09 -26.99 17.00
CA TYR A 137 28.11 -25.72 17.72
C TYR A 137 27.70 -24.55 16.80
N LEU A 138 28.30 -24.47 15.61
CA LEU A 138 27.99 -23.42 14.63
C LEU A 138 26.53 -23.48 14.21
N PHE A 139 26.03 -24.67 13.86
CA PHE A 139 24.65 -24.87 13.48
C PHE A 139 23.66 -24.37 14.57
N PHE A 140 23.96 -24.68 15.84
CA PHE A 140 23.15 -24.20 16.96
C PHE A 140 23.15 -22.67 17.09
N ILE A 141 24.31 -22.04 16.93
CA ILE A 141 24.47 -20.59 16.96
C ILE A 141 23.73 -19.93 15.80
N GLU A 142 23.84 -20.48 14.59
CA GLU A 142 23.14 -19.98 13.41
C GLU A 142 21.62 -20.05 13.58
N LEU A 143 21.09 -21.15 14.14
CA LEU A 143 19.67 -21.25 14.46
C LEU A 143 19.22 -20.18 15.45
N ILE A 144 20.00 -19.90 16.51
CA ILE A 144 19.68 -18.79 17.43
C ILE A 144 19.57 -17.47 16.67
N ILE A 145 20.50 -17.19 15.77
CA ILE A 145 20.48 -15.97 14.95
C ILE A 145 19.22 -15.95 14.08
N ILE A 146 18.92 -17.05 13.37
CA ILE A 146 17.76 -17.15 12.48
C ILE A 146 16.45 -16.96 13.25
N TRP A 147 16.30 -17.53 14.44
CA TRP A 147 15.08 -17.33 15.25
C TRP A 147 14.89 -15.86 15.65
N ILE A 148 15.96 -15.19 16.06
CA ILE A 148 15.90 -13.76 16.38
C ILE A 148 15.64 -12.95 15.10
N GLN A 149 16.33 -13.23 14.00
CA GLN A 149 16.09 -12.59 12.71
C GLN A 149 14.64 -12.75 12.25
N GLY A 150 14.02 -13.92 12.44
CA GLY A 150 12.62 -14.16 12.10
C GLY A 150 11.65 -13.15 12.71
N VAL A 151 11.93 -12.68 13.94
CA VAL A 151 11.13 -11.64 14.60
C VAL A 151 11.20 -10.31 13.86
N TYR A 152 12.39 -9.91 13.39
CA TYR A 152 12.59 -8.66 12.65
C TYR A 152 12.16 -8.77 11.19
N LEU A 153 12.34 -9.94 10.56
CA LEU A 153 11.87 -10.22 9.20
C LEU A 153 10.36 -10.02 9.09
N SER A 154 9.59 -10.39 10.13
CA SER A 154 8.15 -10.17 10.18
C SER A 154 7.75 -8.68 10.14
N ALA A 155 8.65 -7.77 10.53
CA ALA A 155 8.43 -6.33 10.47
C ALA A 155 8.71 -5.71 9.10
N LEU A 156 9.60 -6.33 8.29
CA LEU A 156 10.00 -5.84 6.97
C LEU A 156 8.94 -6.04 5.88
N LYS A 157 8.06 -7.02 6.05
CA LYS A 157 6.97 -7.34 5.11
C LYS A 157 7.40 -7.76 3.68
N ASP A 158 8.68 -7.95 3.41
CA ASP A 158 9.22 -8.46 2.13
C ASP A 158 9.40 -10.00 2.15
N TYR A 159 8.28 -10.73 2.16
CA TYR A 159 8.29 -12.19 2.31
C TYR A 159 8.84 -12.94 1.09
N LYS A 160 8.74 -12.36 -0.12
CA LYS A 160 9.32 -12.96 -1.34
C LYS A 160 10.82 -13.10 -1.23
N ARG A 161 11.49 -12.06 -0.73
CA ARG A 161 12.94 -12.05 -0.56
C ARG A 161 13.39 -13.03 0.52
N ILE A 162 12.62 -13.18 1.59
CA ILE A 162 12.86 -14.19 2.64
C ILE A 162 12.82 -15.60 2.04
N VAL A 163 11.73 -15.95 1.36
CA VAL A 163 11.57 -17.29 0.75
C VAL A 163 12.70 -17.56 -0.26
N ARG A 164 13.08 -16.57 -1.07
CA ARG A 164 14.20 -16.67 -2.01
C ARG A 164 15.53 -16.91 -1.29
N GLY A 165 15.80 -16.20 -0.19
CA GLY A 165 17.00 -16.40 0.62
C GLY A 165 17.10 -17.83 1.18
N PHE A 166 16.00 -18.35 1.72
CA PHE A 166 15.91 -19.74 2.19
C PHE A 166 16.10 -20.75 1.05
N ALA A 167 15.48 -20.53 -0.12
CA ALA A 167 15.64 -21.40 -1.28
C ALA A 167 17.11 -21.45 -1.77
N ILE A 168 17.78 -20.29 -1.83
CA ILE A 168 19.21 -20.21 -2.18
C ILE A 168 20.05 -20.96 -1.14
N GLY A 169 19.83 -20.73 0.16
CA GLY A 169 20.55 -21.42 1.22
C GLY A 169 20.38 -22.94 1.18
N VAL A 170 19.17 -23.43 0.92
CA VAL A 170 18.88 -24.87 0.75
C VAL A 170 19.62 -25.44 -0.46
N LEU A 171 19.56 -24.77 -1.62
CA LEU A 171 20.27 -25.21 -2.82
C LEU A 171 21.79 -25.22 -2.60
N SER A 172 22.33 -24.17 -1.99
CA SER A 172 23.75 -24.10 -1.63
C SER A 172 24.14 -25.22 -0.66
N THR A 173 23.31 -25.54 0.34
CA THR A 173 23.53 -26.66 1.26
C THR A 173 23.69 -27.97 0.49
N ILE A 174 22.76 -28.26 -0.44
CA ILE A 174 22.76 -29.50 -1.22
C ILE A 174 24.02 -29.57 -2.10
N ILE A 175 24.35 -28.50 -2.83
CA ILE A 175 25.50 -28.43 -3.72
C ILE A 175 26.81 -28.61 -2.94
N VAL A 176 26.97 -27.88 -1.84
CA VAL A 176 28.19 -27.93 -1.02
C VAL A 176 28.34 -29.29 -0.36
N SER A 177 27.26 -29.83 0.21
CA SER A 177 27.29 -31.18 0.81
C SER A 177 27.70 -32.21 -0.24
N TYR A 178 27.13 -32.14 -1.44
CA TYR A 178 27.46 -33.04 -2.54
C TYR A 178 28.96 -32.98 -2.90
N ILE A 179 29.50 -31.76 -3.06
CA ILE A 179 30.92 -31.55 -3.35
C ILE A 179 31.80 -32.10 -2.21
N LEU A 180 31.45 -31.83 -0.95
CA LEU A 180 32.23 -32.28 0.21
C LEU A 180 32.23 -33.82 0.35
N PHE A 181 31.12 -34.48 0.01
CA PHE A 181 31.05 -35.95 -0.05
C PHE A 181 32.02 -36.54 -1.10
N GLN A 182 32.29 -35.81 -2.18
CA GLN A 182 33.24 -36.27 -3.22
C GLN A 182 34.70 -35.93 -2.89
N LEU A 183 34.95 -34.81 -2.21
CA LEU A 183 36.32 -34.27 -2.02
C LEU A 183 36.95 -34.61 -0.67
N THR A 184 36.17 -34.99 0.33
CA THR A 184 36.66 -35.18 1.71
C THR A 184 36.37 -36.57 2.26
N THR A 185 37.12 -36.98 3.27
CA THR A 185 36.97 -38.27 3.97
C THR A 185 36.41 -38.12 5.39
N PHE A 186 35.79 -36.98 5.70
CA PHE A 186 35.14 -36.75 6.99
C PHE A 186 33.91 -37.64 7.16
N SER A 187 33.41 -37.78 8.40
CA SER A 187 32.19 -38.56 8.64
C SER A 187 30.99 -37.91 7.95
N ALA A 188 30.04 -38.74 7.48
CA ALA A 188 28.88 -38.26 6.71
C ALA A 188 28.06 -37.21 7.48
N THR A 189 27.92 -37.39 8.80
CA THR A 189 27.27 -36.41 9.69
C THR A 189 28.01 -35.07 9.68
N THR A 190 29.34 -35.09 9.77
CA THR A 190 30.16 -33.86 9.80
C THR A 190 30.05 -33.13 8.47
N ILE A 191 30.12 -33.85 7.34
CA ILE A 191 29.97 -33.28 6.00
C ILE A 191 28.61 -32.60 5.85
N SER A 192 27.54 -33.30 6.24
CA SER A 192 26.18 -32.77 6.14
C SER A 192 25.97 -31.55 7.03
N LEU A 193 26.50 -31.57 8.26
CA LEU A 193 26.44 -30.40 9.14
C LEU A 193 27.23 -29.21 8.60
N ILE A 194 28.44 -29.41 8.06
CA ILE A 194 29.22 -28.33 7.42
C ILE A 194 28.46 -27.75 6.21
N GLY A 195 27.84 -28.61 5.40
CA GLY A 195 26.99 -28.18 4.31
C GLY A 195 25.82 -27.33 4.81
N MET A 196 25.17 -27.77 5.89
CA MET A 196 24.08 -27.03 6.53
C MET A 196 24.56 -25.69 7.07
N ASP A 197 25.69 -25.64 7.78
CA ASP A 197 26.29 -24.41 8.30
C ASP A 197 26.54 -23.41 7.15
N ILE A 198 27.09 -23.85 6.01
CA ILE A 198 27.33 -22.96 4.87
C ILE A 198 26.02 -22.41 4.30
N GLY A 199 25.00 -23.25 4.12
CA GLY A 199 23.71 -22.79 3.63
C GLY A 199 22.97 -21.88 4.61
N PHE A 200 23.02 -22.19 5.90
CA PHE A 200 22.39 -21.40 6.95
C PHE A 200 23.15 -20.08 7.18
N ALA A 201 24.47 -20.06 7.06
CA ALA A 201 25.27 -18.83 7.00
C ALA A 201 24.88 -17.94 5.83
N ILE A 202 24.59 -18.50 4.65
CA ILE A 202 24.06 -17.73 3.50
C ILE A 202 22.68 -17.15 3.83
N ILE A 203 21.80 -17.91 4.49
CA ILE A 203 20.49 -17.41 4.95
C ILE A 203 20.67 -16.26 5.93
N VAL A 204 21.55 -16.42 6.93
CA VAL A 204 21.86 -15.41 7.94
C VAL A 204 22.42 -14.15 7.30
N GLY A 205 23.41 -14.29 6.41
CA GLY A 205 24.08 -13.17 5.75
C GLY A 205 23.18 -12.42 4.78
N SER A 206 22.39 -13.14 3.96
CA SER A 206 21.43 -12.51 3.04
C SER A 206 20.31 -11.78 3.77
N SER A 207 19.80 -12.35 4.87
CA SER A 207 18.80 -11.71 5.72
C SER A 207 19.38 -10.48 6.43
N MET A 208 20.61 -10.58 6.95
CA MET A 208 21.33 -9.47 7.58
C MET A 208 21.53 -8.29 6.63
N TYR A 209 22.03 -8.57 5.42
CA TYR A 209 22.22 -7.55 4.39
C TYR A 209 20.91 -6.82 4.08
N HIS A 210 19.80 -7.56 3.99
CA HIS A 210 18.49 -6.96 3.76
C HIS A 210 18.03 -6.06 4.92
N PHE A 211 18.26 -6.48 6.18
CA PHE A 211 17.93 -5.65 7.35
C PHE A 211 18.63 -4.30 7.35
N GLU A 212 19.93 -4.31 7.06
CA GLU A 212 20.76 -3.10 7.08
C GLU A 212 20.41 -2.12 5.96
N GLN A 213 19.80 -2.60 4.87
CA GLN A 213 19.31 -1.74 3.79
C GLN A 213 18.01 -1.00 4.15
N VAL A 214 17.17 -1.60 5.00
CA VAL A 214 15.81 -1.07 5.25
C VAL A 214 15.75 -0.23 6.52
N PHE A 215 16.41 -0.66 7.60
CA PHE A 215 16.34 0.07 8.87
C PHE A 215 17.53 1.04 9.02
N PRO A 216 17.28 2.33 9.31
CA PRO A 216 18.35 3.31 9.49
C PRO A 216 19.21 2.96 10.71
N ARG A 217 20.52 3.14 10.59
CA ARG A 217 21.45 2.92 11.70
C ARG A 217 21.32 4.04 12.74
N ASN A 218 21.25 3.68 14.02
CA ASN A 218 21.23 4.64 15.12
C ASN A 218 22.63 5.15 15.45
N GLU A 219 22.85 6.45 15.31
CA GLU A 219 24.13 7.12 15.63
C GLU A 219 24.51 6.98 17.11
N HIS A 220 23.51 6.92 18.00
CA HIS A 220 23.69 6.82 19.46
C HIS A 220 23.93 5.39 19.95
N ARG A 221 23.76 4.37 19.09
CA ARG A 221 24.05 2.95 19.39
C ARG A 221 23.35 2.42 20.65
N ASN A 222 22.06 2.73 20.83
CA ASN A 222 21.26 2.25 21.96
C ASN A 222 20.88 0.76 21.82
N TYR A 223 21.86 -0.14 21.88
CA TYR A 223 21.63 -1.58 21.63
C TYR A 223 20.67 -2.24 22.64
N PHE A 224 20.60 -1.74 23.88
CA PHE A 224 19.89 -2.40 24.98
C PHE A 224 18.57 -1.73 25.38
N SER A 225 17.99 -0.86 24.55
CA SER A 225 16.70 -0.19 24.81
C SER A 225 15.58 -1.18 25.16
N PHE A 226 15.55 -2.33 24.47
CA PHE A 226 14.58 -3.41 24.72
C PHE A 226 14.68 -4.03 26.12
N MET A 227 15.83 -3.91 26.80
CA MET A 227 16.01 -4.50 28.14
C MET A 227 15.05 -3.91 29.18
N SER A 228 14.64 -2.65 29.00
CA SER A 228 13.62 -2.00 29.83
C SER A 228 12.26 -2.73 29.78
N TYR A 229 11.96 -3.43 28.69
CA TYR A 229 10.71 -4.16 28.50
C TYR A 229 10.64 -5.43 29.35
N PHE A 230 11.77 -6.00 29.77
CA PHE A 230 11.76 -7.10 30.75
C PHE A 230 11.21 -6.67 32.11
N GLN A 231 11.46 -5.41 32.50
CA GLN A 231 10.92 -4.86 33.74
C GLN A 231 9.46 -4.43 33.58
N LYS A 232 9.09 -3.93 32.39
CA LYS A 232 7.74 -3.44 32.10
C LYS A 232 6.74 -4.57 31.85
N TYR A 233 7.16 -5.61 31.14
CA TYR A 233 6.33 -6.73 30.68
C TYR A 233 6.97 -8.11 30.96
N PRO A 234 7.32 -8.44 32.21
CA PRO A 234 7.94 -9.72 32.54
C PRO A 234 7.05 -10.91 32.18
N THR A 235 5.73 -10.72 32.19
CA THR A 235 4.73 -11.72 31.82
C THR A 235 4.90 -12.20 30.38
N VAL A 236 5.21 -11.30 29.44
CA VAL A 236 5.36 -11.61 28.01
C VAL A 236 6.52 -12.57 27.76
N PHE A 237 7.64 -12.38 28.46
CA PHE A 237 8.81 -13.26 28.37
C PHE A 237 8.47 -14.70 28.77
N PHE A 238 7.86 -14.87 29.95
CA PHE A 238 7.51 -16.20 30.46
C PHE A 238 6.37 -16.85 29.68
N SER A 239 5.42 -16.06 29.16
CA SER A 239 4.38 -16.56 28.27
C SER A 239 4.99 -17.24 27.03
N GLY A 240 5.95 -16.58 26.36
CA GLY A 240 6.66 -17.17 25.23
C GLY A 240 7.38 -18.46 25.60
N LEU A 241 8.17 -18.43 26.67
CA LEU A 241 8.91 -19.60 27.14
C LEU A 241 7.99 -20.80 27.42
N PHE A 242 6.89 -20.61 28.16
CA PHE A 242 6.01 -21.72 28.52
C PHE A 242 5.20 -22.27 27.34
N VAL A 243 4.80 -21.44 26.37
CA VAL A 243 4.11 -21.95 25.16
C VAL A 243 5.03 -22.89 24.39
N TYR A 244 6.25 -22.46 24.07
CA TYR A 244 7.18 -23.27 23.28
C TYR A 244 7.74 -24.46 24.08
N ALA A 245 8.10 -24.26 25.35
CA ALA A 245 8.51 -25.38 26.20
C ALA A 245 7.37 -26.38 26.43
N GLY A 246 6.11 -25.91 26.52
CA GLY A 246 4.94 -26.76 26.70
C GLY A 246 4.67 -27.69 25.52
N VAL A 247 5.04 -27.29 24.31
CA VAL A 247 4.94 -28.14 23.11
C VAL A 247 5.93 -29.30 23.15
N TYR A 248 7.10 -29.15 23.80
CA TYR A 248 8.14 -30.18 23.81
C TYR A 248 8.28 -30.90 25.15
N VAL A 249 7.62 -30.44 26.22
CA VAL A 249 7.78 -31.01 27.56
C VAL A 249 7.44 -32.50 27.61
N HIS A 250 6.48 -32.94 26.79
CA HIS A 250 6.12 -34.35 26.72
C HIS A 250 7.26 -35.20 26.10
N ASN A 251 7.97 -34.72 25.07
CA ASN A 251 9.19 -35.37 24.56
C ASN A 251 10.25 -35.46 25.66
N PHE A 252 10.49 -34.37 26.39
CA PHE A 252 11.47 -34.37 27.48
C PHE A 252 11.13 -35.39 28.57
N VAL A 253 9.84 -35.57 28.87
CA VAL A 253 9.42 -36.61 29.81
C VAL A 253 9.86 -38.00 29.34
N TYR A 254 9.62 -38.34 28.07
CA TYR A 254 10.07 -39.61 27.51
C TYR A 254 11.59 -39.72 27.44
N TRP A 255 12.29 -38.67 27.03
CA TRP A 255 13.74 -38.68 26.93
C TRP A 255 14.38 -38.94 28.30
N PHE A 256 13.89 -38.30 29.37
CA PHE A 256 14.55 -38.39 30.68
C PHE A 256 14.05 -39.51 31.58
N PHE A 257 12.77 -39.89 31.49
CA PHE A 257 12.13 -40.78 32.47
C PHE A 257 11.61 -42.11 31.91
N SER A 258 11.70 -42.33 30.59
CA SER A 258 11.43 -43.64 29.98
C SER A 258 12.59 -44.59 30.25
N ASP A 259 12.30 -45.87 30.46
CA ASP A 259 13.32 -46.90 30.61
C ASP A 259 13.84 -47.38 29.24
N ASP A 260 13.11 -47.08 28.15
CA ASP A 260 13.41 -47.52 26.77
C ASP A 260 14.05 -46.43 25.88
N HIS A 261 14.58 -45.36 26.47
CA HIS A 261 15.18 -44.27 25.70
C HIS A 261 16.44 -44.73 24.95
N LEU A 262 16.54 -44.36 23.68
CA LEU A 262 17.74 -44.51 22.88
C LEU A 262 18.75 -43.43 23.26
N ILE A 263 20.00 -43.85 23.38
CA ILE A 263 21.08 -43.00 23.78
C ILE A 263 22.10 -42.94 22.60
N VAL A 264 22.49 -41.75 22.12
CA VAL A 264 23.37 -41.51 20.94
C VAL A 264 24.55 -40.56 21.31
N SER A 265 25.78 -40.87 20.88
CA SER A 265 27.09 -40.20 21.18
C SER A 265 27.31 -39.40 22.50
N GLU A 266 27.47 -40.07 23.64
CA GLU A 266 27.59 -39.79 25.10
C GLU A 266 26.65 -38.71 25.68
N LYS A 267 25.93 -37.92 24.83
CA LYS A 267 24.97 -36.85 25.26
C LYS A 267 23.56 -36.69 24.62
N PHE A 268 23.15 -37.37 23.56
CA PHE A 268 21.75 -37.35 23.07
C PHE A 268 20.85 -38.47 23.63
N LYS A 269 19.76 -38.10 24.33
CA LYS A 269 18.63 -38.99 24.67
C LYS A 269 17.47 -38.79 23.70
N LEU A 270 16.91 -39.87 23.18
CA LEU A 270 15.75 -39.86 22.31
C LEU A 270 14.82 -41.01 22.66
N MET A 271 13.57 -40.93 22.21
CA MET A 271 12.64 -42.04 22.24
C MET A 271 12.01 -42.16 20.86
N PRO A 272 12.69 -42.76 19.85
CA PRO A 272 12.20 -42.80 18.46
C PRO A 272 10.79 -43.38 18.34
N PHE A 273 10.45 -44.34 19.21
CA PHE A 273 9.10 -44.88 19.32
C PHE A 273 8.04 -43.78 19.48
N TYR A 274 8.36 -42.76 20.26
CA TYR A 274 7.49 -41.62 20.57
C TYR A 274 7.75 -40.40 19.67
N ASP A 275 9.01 -40.06 19.42
CA ASP A 275 9.43 -38.86 18.69
C ASP A 275 9.00 -38.88 17.22
N LEU A 276 9.00 -40.05 16.56
CA LEU A 276 8.53 -40.19 15.18
C LEU A 276 7.03 -39.88 15.06
N PRO A 277 6.12 -40.54 15.82
CA PRO A 277 4.71 -40.14 15.88
C PRO A 277 4.48 -38.67 16.18
N VAL A 278 5.25 -38.07 17.11
CA VAL A 278 5.20 -36.63 17.42
C VAL A 278 5.47 -35.79 16.17
N PHE A 279 6.56 -36.06 15.44
CA PHE A 279 6.93 -35.31 14.25
C PHE A 279 5.82 -35.34 13.18
N TYR A 280 5.32 -36.54 12.84
CA TYR A 280 4.26 -36.67 11.83
C TYR A 280 2.94 -36.08 12.30
N ALA A 281 2.59 -36.24 13.57
CA ALA A 281 1.37 -35.64 14.12
C ALA A 281 1.45 -34.11 14.13
N TYR A 282 2.63 -33.54 14.38
CA TYR A 282 2.83 -32.08 14.36
C TYR A 282 2.60 -31.48 12.97
N ILE A 283 2.90 -32.20 11.87
CA ILE A 283 2.62 -31.73 10.50
C ILE A 283 1.12 -31.44 10.30
N SER A 284 0.23 -32.10 11.05
CA SER A 284 -1.22 -31.86 10.95
C SER A 284 -1.64 -30.44 11.34
N VAL A 285 -0.82 -29.67 12.07
CA VAL A 285 -1.16 -28.30 12.52
C VAL A 285 -0.88 -27.22 11.48
N VAL A 286 -0.15 -27.57 10.42
CA VAL A 286 0.31 -26.65 9.37
C VAL A 286 -0.82 -25.82 8.74
N PRO A 287 -2.00 -26.40 8.39
CA PRO A 287 -3.09 -25.63 7.80
C PRO A 287 -3.60 -24.52 8.72
N SER A 288 -3.67 -24.78 10.04
CA SER A 288 -4.10 -23.77 11.02
C SER A 288 -3.10 -22.63 11.15
N LEU A 289 -1.79 -22.89 11.06
CA LEU A 289 -0.78 -21.83 11.09
C LEU A 289 -0.93 -20.87 9.91
N VAL A 290 -1.19 -21.40 8.71
CA VAL A 290 -1.44 -20.58 7.52
C VAL A 290 -2.76 -19.82 7.64
N MET A 291 -3.85 -20.51 7.97
CA MET A 291 -5.15 -19.87 8.12
C MET A 291 -5.18 -18.81 9.21
N PHE A 292 -4.50 -19.04 10.34
CA PHE A 292 -4.43 -18.06 11.41
C PHE A 292 -3.85 -16.74 10.93
N VAL A 293 -2.73 -16.79 10.21
CA VAL A 293 -2.10 -15.59 9.65
C VAL A 293 -3.06 -14.89 8.68
N VAL A 294 -3.69 -15.62 7.77
CA VAL A 294 -4.68 -15.06 6.83
C VAL A 294 -5.84 -14.40 7.59
N ILE A 295 -6.52 -15.14 8.46
CA ILE A 295 -7.71 -14.69 9.22
C ILE A 295 -7.39 -13.44 10.04
N VAL A 296 -6.27 -13.46 10.77
CA VAL A 296 -5.87 -12.34 11.62
C VAL A 296 -5.61 -11.10 10.79
N GLU A 297 -4.88 -11.25 9.69
CA GLU A 297 -4.41 -10.11 8.90
C GLU A 297 -5.44 -9.56 7.91
N THR A 298 -6.35 -10.38 7.37
CA THR A 298 -7.35 -9.92 6.39
C THR A 298 -8.68 -9.52 7.04
N ASP A 299 -9.10 -10.21 8.10
CA ASP A 299 -10.49 -10.12 8.58
C ASP A 299 -10.58 -9.54 10.00
N PHE A 300 -9.81 -10.09 10.94
CA PHE A 300 -9.90 -9.69 12.34
C PHE A 300 -9.27 -8.32 12.61
N TYR A 301 -8.05 -8.08 12.11
CA TYR A 301 -7.30 -6.85 12.41
C TYR A 301 -8.02 -5.58 11.94
N GLU A 302 -8.74 -5.63 10.82
CA GLU A 302 -9.55 -4.50 10.32
C GLU A 302 -10.65 -4.12 11.32
N ARG A 303 -11.38 -5.12 11.83
CA ARG A 303 -12.48 -4.91 12.79
C ARG A 303 -11.94 -4.47 14.15
N PHE A 304 -10.82 -5.05 14.57
CA PHE A 304 -10.10 -4.65 15.77
C PHE A 304 -9.69 -3.17 15.69
N LEU A 305 -9.06 -2.74 14.60
CA LEU A 305 -8.65 -1.35 14.40
C LEU A 305 -9.86 -0.41 14.38
N ASN A 306 -10.96 -0.81 13.75
CA ASN A 306 -12.18 -0.01 13.72
C ASN A 306 -12.78 0.21 15.12
N TYR A 307 -12.80 -0.81 15.99
CA TYR A 307 -13.23 -0.65 17.38
C TYR A 307 -12.34 0.36 18.14
N TYR A 308 -11.01 0.22 18.07
CA TYR A 308 -10.11 1.15 18.78
C TYR A 308 -10.08 2.56 18.18
N LYS A 309 -10.31 2.73 16.87
CA LYS A 309 -10.54 4.05 16.27
C LYS A 309 -11.79 4.73 16.85
N ASN A 310 -12.88 3.99 16.99
CA ASN A 310 -14.08 4.53 17.64
C ASN A 310 -13.81 4.94 19.11
N VAL A 311 -12.90 4.25 19.81
CA VAL A 311 -12.50 4.61 21.18
C VAL A 311 -11.66 5.88 21.22
N ILE A 312 -10.71 6.05 20.29
CA ILE A 312 -9.73 7.15 20.28
C ILE A 312 -10.32 8.42 19.65
N ASP A 313 -11.06 8.29 18.54
CA ASP A 313 -11.52 9.40 17.69
C ASP A 313 -12.92 9.92 18.06
N GLY A 314 -13.45 9.58 19.25
CA GLY A 314 -14.74 10.10 19.73
C GLY A 314 -15.99 9.44 19.11
N GLY A 315 -16.03 8.11 19.00
CA GLY A 315 -17.21 7.34 18.62
C GLY A 315 -18.35 7.43 19.63
N THR A 316 -19.61 7.32 19.19
CA THR A 316 -20.75 7.23 20.12
C THR A 316 -20.75 5.87 20.82
N TYR A 317 -21.40 5.76 21.98
CA TYR A 317 -21.58 4.46 22.66
C TYR A 317 -22.20 3.41 21.73
N LYS A 318 -23.16 3.82 20.89
CA LYS A 318 -23.81 2.98 19.88
C LYS A 318 -22.82 2.50 18.81
N SER A 319 -22.02 3.39 18.21
CA SER A 319 -21.03 3.02 17.19
C SER A 319 -19.93 2.13 17.75
N MET A 320 -19.47 2.40 18.97
CA MET A 320 -18.51 1.58 19.69
C MET A 320 -19.06 0.18 19.99
N ASN A 321 -20.31 0.07 20.45
CA ASN A 321 -20.93 -1.22 20.74
C ASN A 321 -21.18 -2.06 19.47
N ILE A 322 -21.53 -1.41 18.35
CA ILE A 322 -21.65 -2.07 17.03
C ILE A 322 -20.27 -2.57 16.56
N ALA A 323 -19.24 -1.72 16.62
CA ALA A 323 -17.89 -2.09 16.21
C ALA A 323 -17.33 -3.23 17.07
N LYS A 324 -17.57 -3.17 18.39
CA LYS A 324 -17.26 -4.24 19.35
C LYS A 324 -17.94 -5.56 18.96
N LYS A 325 -19.26 -5.54 18.79
CA LYS A 325 -20.02 -6.76 18.48
C LYS A 325 -19.58 -7.36 17.14
N LYS A 326 -19.39 -6.52 16.11
CA LYS A 326 -18.89 -6.96 14.81
C LYS A 326 -17.49 -7.56 14.88
N MET A 327 -16.59 -6.98 15.67
CA MET A 327 -15.26 -7.55 15.93
C MET A 327 -15.34 -8.91 16.65
N GLN A 328 -16.19 -9.02 17.69
CA GLN A 328 -16.42 -10.26 18.43
C GLN A 328 -16.98 -11.36 17.53
N ASP A 329 -18.03 -11.05 16.77
CA ASP A 329 -18.71 -12.00 15.88
C ASP A 329 -17.75 -12.51 14.80
N VAL A 330 -16.97 -11.62 14.18
CA VAL A 330 -15.96 -12.00 13.18
C VAL A 330 -14.87 -12.88 13.80
N LEU A 331 -14.33 -12.51 14.97
CA LEU A 331 -13.29 -13.31 15.62
C LEU A 331 -13.80 -14.72 15.95
N LEU A 332 -14.98 -14.83 16.58
CA LEU A 332 -15.55 -16.12 16.97
C LEU A 332 -15.93 -16.97 15.76
N HIS A 333 -16.54 -16.37 14.73
CA HIS A 333 -16.90 -17.07 13.51
C HIS A 333 -15.67 -17.61 12.77
N ARG A 334 -14.60 -16.82 12.66
CA ARG A 334 -13.37 -17.24 11.97
C ARG A 334 -12.57 -18.27 12.77
N ILE A 335 -12.53 -18.17 14.10
CA ILE A 335 -11.98 -19.24 14.93
C ILE A 335 -12.79 -20.53 14.76
N GLY A 336 -14.13 -20.44 14.74
CA GLY A 336 -15.00 -21.60 14.49
C GLY A 336 -14.70 -22.29 13.15
N PHE A 337 -14.61 -21.51 12.08
CA PHE A 337 -14.21 -22.03 10.76
C PHE A 337 -12.81 -22.66 10.77
N LEU A 338 -11.84 -22.05 11.46
CA LEU A 338 -10.49 -22.64 11.61
C LEU A 338 -10.55 -23.99 12.31
N VAL A 339 -11.37 -24.14 13.36
CA VAL A 339 -11.58 -25.42 14.07
C VAL A 339 -12.15 -26.48 13.12
N GLU A 340 -13.15 -26.14 12.30
CA GLU A 340 -13.75 -27.06 11.32
C GLU A 340 -12.73 -27.56 10.30
N VAL A 341 -11.95 -26.65 9.71
CA VAL A 341 -10.92 -27.01 8.72
C VAL A 341 -9.79 -27.81 9.39
N GLN A 342 -9.35 -27.43 10.58
CA GLN A 342 -8.32 -28.18 11.30
C GLN A 342 -8.79 -29.58 11.67
N LEU A 343 -10.07 -29.76 12.01
CA LEU A 343 -10.65 -31.07 12.27
C LEU A 343 -10.64 -31.94 11.00
N LEU A 344 -11.01 -31.38 9.85
CA LEU A 344 -10.93 -32.05 8.56
C LEU A 344 -9.50 -32.50 8.24
N PHE A 345 -8.52 -31.62 8.41
CA PHE A 345 -7.11 -31.96 8.17
C PHE A 345 -6.57 -32.97 9.19
N THR A 346 -6.99 -32.90 10.44
CA THR A 346 -6.63 -33.89 11.47
C THR A 346 -7.16 -35.28 11.09
N ALA A 347 -8.43 -35.36 10.67
CA ALA A 347 -9.03 -36.61 10.20
C ALA A 347 -8.33 -37.13 8.93
N LEU A 348 -7.96 -36.24 8.00
CA LEU A 348 -7.20 -36.59 6.80
C LEU A 348 -5.79 -37.10 7.16
N SER A 349 -5.08 -36.44 8.06
CA SER A 349 -3.77 -36.87 8.56
C SER A 349 -3.85 -38.24 9.24
N ILE A 350 -4.91 -38.50 10.02
CA ILE A 350 -5.16 -39.82 10.60
C ILE A 350 -5.40 -40.87 9.51
N ALA A 351 -6.29 -40.61 8.55
CA ALA A 351 -6.61 -41.54 7.48
C ALA A 351 -5.39 -41.86 6.61
N ILE A 352 -4.64 -40.84 6.18
CA ILE A 352 -3.38 -40.99 5.45
C ILE A 352 -2.36 -41.73 6.31
N GLY A 353 -2.24 -41.38 7.59
CA GLY A 353 -1.31 -42.02 8.52
C GLY A 353 -1.55 -43.52 8.65
N ILE A 354 -2.81 -43.95 8.80
CA ILE A 354 -3.20 -45.36 8.87
C ILE A 354 -2.81 -46.12 7.58
N ILE A 355 -2.92 -45.47 6.41
CA ILE A 355 -2.62 -46.10 5.12
C ILE A 355 -1.11 -46.18 4.85
N PHE A 356 -0.36 -45.13 5.19
CA PHE A 356 1.03 -44.96 4.75
C PHE A 356 2.07 -45.22 5.82
N LEU A 357 1.83 -44.85 7.09
CA LEU A 357 2.85 -45.00 8.15
C LEU A 357 3.26 -46.47 8.37
N PRO A 358 2.35 -47.47 8.33
CA PRO A 358 2.75 -48.87 8.42
C PRO A 358 3.68 -49.32 7.28
N LYS A 359 3.56 -48.70 6.08
CA LYS A 359 4.44 -48.97 4.93
C LYS A 359 5.83 -48.38 5.10
N VAL A 360 5.96 -47.34 5.93
CA VAL A 360 7.22 -46.66 6.27
C VAL A 360 7.83 -47.26 7.55
N GLY A 361 7.21 -48.29 8.14
CA GLY A 361 7.75 -49.06 9.26
C GLY A 361 7.16 -48.74 10.63
N PHE A 362 6.04 -48.01 10.72
CA PHE A 362 5.35 -47.79 12.00
C PHE A 362 4.73 -49.09 12.53
N SER A 363 4.94 -49.35 13.82
CA SER A 363 4.20 -50.39 14.53
C SER A 363 2.73 -49.96 14.76
N MET A 364 1.85 -50.92 15.05
CA MET A 364 0.46 -50.62 15.39
C MET A 364 0.34 -49.74 16.64
N GLU A 365 1.23 -49.93 17.61
CA GLU A 365 1.25 -49.12 18.83
C GLU A 365 1.70 -47.67 18.55
N GLN A 366 2.67 -47.49 17.66
CA GLN A 366 3.07 -46.15 17.18
C GLN A 366 1.96 -45.48 16.37
N LEU A 367 1.15 -46.26 15.66
CA LEU A 367 0.00 -45.75 14.94
C LEU A 367 -1.10 -45.29 15.90
N ASP A 368 -1.40 -46.05 16.95
CA ASP A 368 -2.34 -45.64 18.01
C ASP A 368 -1.87 -44.36 18.71
N LEU A 369 -0.57 -44.29 19.01
CA LEU A 369 0.06 -43.10 19.56
C LEU A 369 -0.04 -41.89 18.61
N PHE A 370 0.25 -42.09 17.32
CA PHE A 370 0.12 -41.05 16.30
C PHE A 370 -1.30 -40.50 16.23
N ILE A 371 -2.32 -41.36 16.23
CA ILE A 371 -3.73 -40.96 16.22
C ILE A 371 -4.05 -40.07 17.44
N LEU A 372 -3.61 -40.49 18.63
CA LEU A 372 -3.84 -39.75 19.86
C LEU A 372 -3.12 -38.40 19.86
N LEU A 373 -1.90 -38.35 19.34
CA LEU A 373 -1.12 -37.13 19.20
C LEU A 373 -1.72 -36.18 18.15
N CYS A 374 -2.26 -36.67 17.04
CA CYS A 374 -2.99 -35.84 16.07
C CYS A 374 -4.15 -35.11 16.75
N LEU A 375 -4.93 -35.80 17.59
CA LEU A 375 -6.01 -35.18 18.35
C LEU A 375 -5.49 -34.22 19.43
N ALA A 376 -4.38 -34.54 20.08
CA ALA A 376 -3.77 -33.64 21.05
C ALA A 376 -3.28 -32.34 20.39
N TYR A 377 -2.63 -32.44 19.23
CA TYR A 377 -2.17 -31.30 18.45
C TYR A 377 -3.31 -30.48 17.84
N PHE A 378 -4.44 -31.11 17.51
CA PHE A 378 -5.69 -30.42 17.17
C PHE A 378 -6.12 -29.48 18.31
N PHE A 379 -6.16 -29.95 19.56
CA PHE A 379 -6.51 -29.07 20.69
C PHE A 379 -5.45 -28.00 20.95
N PHE A 380 -4.17 -28.39 20.89
CA PHE A 380 -3.06 -27.47 21.10
C PHE A 380 -3.06 -26.32 20.10
N ILE A 381 -3.27 -26.56 18.80
CA ILE A 381 -3.17 -25.51 17.80
C ILE A 381 -4.31 -24.49 17.92
N ILE A 382 -5.52 -24.93 18.31
CA ILE A 382 -6.64 -24.03 18.60
C ILE A 382 -6.33 -23.20 19.85
N MET A 383 -5.79 -23.82 20.91
CA MET A 383 -5.35 -23.11 22.10
C MET A 383 -4.29 -22.06 21.75
N PHE A 384 -3.29 -22.43 20.94
CA PHE A 384 -2.21 -21.55 20.48
C PHE A 384 -2.77 -20.33 19.73
N VAL A 385 -3.69 -20.53 18.79
CA VAL A 385 -4.39 -19.45 18.06
C VAL A 385 -5.10 -18.50 19.01
N ILE A 386 -5.86 -19.03 19.99
CA ILE A 386 -6.61 -18.19 20.93
C ILE A 386 -5.65 -17.42 21.86
N LEU A 387 -4.56 -18.04 22.32
CA LEU A 387 -3.54 -17.35 23.11
C LEU A 387 -2.94 -16.16 22.35
N HIS A 388 -2.69 -16.30 21.05
CA HIS A 388 -2.23 -15.18 20.23
C HIS A 388 -3.32 -14.11 20.05
N ALA A 389 -4.58 -14.49 19.88
CA ALA A 389 -5.70 -13.53 19.84
C ALA A 389 -5.84 -12.76 21.17
N LEU A 390 -5.64 -13.41 22.32
CA LEU A 390 -5.64 -12.76 23.63
C LEU A 390 -4.52 -11.72 23.78
N MET A 391 -3.36 -11.95 23.14
CA MET A 391 -2.27 -10.96 23.12
C MET A 391 -2.63 -9.68 22.36
N TYR A 392 -3.55 -9.72 21.38
CA TYR A 392 -4.08 -8.51 20.72
C TYR A 392 -4.89 -7.63 21.69
N PHE A 393 -5.57 -8.25 22.67
CA PHE A 393 -6.32 -7.56 23.72
C PHE A 393 -5.48 -7.22 24.95
N ASP A 394 -4.15 -7.35 24.85
CA ASP A 394 -3.18 -7.10 25.94
C ASP A 394 -3.44 -7.95 27.22
N ASP A 395 -4.05 -9.13 27.10
CA ASP A 395 -4.31 -10.04 28.24
C ASP A 395 -3.07 -10.86 28.65
N GLN A 396 -1.96 -10.19 28.92
CA GLN A 396 -0.66 -10.81 29.16
C GLN A 396 -0.67 -11.77 30.37
N LYS A 397 -1.45 -11.44 31.42
CA LYS A 397 -1.55 -12.28 32.63
C LYS A 397 -2.35 -13.55 32.37
N GLY A 398 -3.46 -13.46 31.63
CA GLY A 398 -4.25 -14.63 31.26
C GLY A 398 -3.44 -15.60 30.43
N VAL A 399 -2.72 -15.08 29.42
CA VAL A 399 -1.84 -15.88 28.55
C VAL A 399 -0.74 -16.57 29.36
N LEU A 400 -0.09 -15.89 30.31
CA LEU A 400 0.93 -16.50 31.18
C LEU A 400 0.38 -17.66 32.02
N VAL A 401 -0.78 -17.47 32.66
CA VAL A 401 -1.36 -18.50 33.54
C VAL A 401 -1.73 -19.73 32.73
N ILE A 402 -2.35 -19.54 31.56
CA ILE A 402 -2.78 -20.63 30.69
C ILE A 402 -1.57 -21.38 30.12
N SER A 403 -0.54 -20.68 29.64
CA SER A 403 0.66 -21.34 29.09
C SER A 403 1.47 -22.08 30.14
N ALA A 404 1.61 -21.50 31.34
CA ALA A 404 2.23 -22.19 32.48
C ALA A 404 1.45 -23.44 32.90
N LEU A 405 0.11 -23.35 32.92
CA LEU A 405 -0.76 -24.47 33.23
C LEU A 405 -0.60 -25.59 32.17
N PHE A 406 -0.56 -25.24 30.89
CA PHE A 406 -0.29 -26.20 29.82
C PHE A 406 1.05 -26.90 30.00
N PHE A 407 2.14 -26.16 30.21
CA PHE A 407 3.46 -26.74 30.44
C PHE A 407 3.47 -27.71 31.63
N CYS A 408 2.92 -27.31 32.77
CA CYS A 408 2.90 -28.13 33.98
C CYS A 408 1.99 -29.36 33.83
N LEU A 409 0.75 -29.19 33.36
CA LEU A 409 -0.18 -30.31 33.17
C LEU A 409 0.34 -31.29 32.14
N ASN A 410 0.88 -30.82 31.02
CA ASN A 410 1.42 -31.68 29.99
C ASN A 410 2.59 -32.52 30.52
N GLY A 411 3.52 -31.92 31.26
CA GLY A 411 4.62 -32.66 31.88
C GLY A 411 4.15 -33.71 32.89
N ILE A 412 3.26 -33.31 33.82
CA ILE A 412 2.76 -34.20 34.89
C ILE A 412 1.91 -35.34 34.31
N LEU A 413 0.95 -35.02 33.46
CA LEU A 413 0.03 -36.02 32.90
C LEU A 413 0.75 -36.95 31.93
N THR A 414 1.74 -36.47 31.17
CA THR A 414 2.57 -37.34 30.32
C THR A 414 3.42 -38.28 31.16
N TYR A 415 4.00 -37.82 32.26
CA TYR A 415 4.75 -38.68 33.16
C TYR A 415 3.87 -39.79 33.76
N ILE A 416 2.67 -39.44 34.20
CA ILE A 416 1.68 -40.40 34.71
C ILE A 416 1.25 -41.38 33.61
N SER A 417 0.90 -40.88 32.43
CA SER A 417 0.41 -41.72 31.33
C SER A 417 1.47 -42.69 30.81
N MET A 418 2.73 -42.24 30.75
CA MET A 418 3.89 -43.07 30.42
C MET A 418 4.05 -44.21 31.43
N LYS A 419 3.98 -43.94 32.74
CA LYS A 419 4.13 -44.99 33.77
C LYS A 419 2.96 -45.99 33.81
N ILE A 420 1.77 -45.59 33.35
CA ILE A 420 0.60 -46.47 33.23
C ILE A 420 0.61 -47.23 31.88
N GLY A 421 1.51 -46.91 30.96
CA GLY A 421 1.63 -47.57 29.66
C GLY A 421 0.64 -47.06 28.60
N ILE A 422 0.01 -45.90 28.80
CA ILE A 422 -0.91 -45.29 27.83
C ILE A 422 -0.22 -44.08 27.21
N ASN A 423 0.61 -44.35 26.19
CA ASN A 423 1.45 -43.33 25.57
C ASN A 423 0.59 -42.26 24.86
N GLY A 424 0.99 -40.99 24.96
CA GLY A 424 0.31 -39.85 24.32
C GLY A 424 -0.94 -39.30 25.02
N LEU A 425 -1.54 -40.05 25.96
CA LEU A 425 -2.77 -39.63 26.66
C LEU A 425 -2.56 -38.37 27.49
N GLY A 426 -1.39 -38.21 28.12
CA GLY A 426 -1.08 -37.03 28.93
C GLY A 426 -1.20 -35.73 28.15
N MET A 427 -0.58 -35.68 26.96
CA MET A 427 -0.62 -34.53 26.06
C MET A 427 -2.03 -34.25 25.53
N PHE A 428 -2.80 -35.31 25.21
CA PHE A 428 -4.20 -35.20 24.80
C PHE A 428 -5.07 -34.55 25.89
N VAL A 429 -5.03 -35.08 27.12
CA VAL A 429 -5.85 -34.60 28.24
C VAL A 429 -5.43 -33.20 28.66
N ALA A 430 -4.13 -32.92 28.72
CA ALA A 430 -3.62 -31.59 29.04
C ALA A 430 -4.11 -30.54 28.03
N SER A 431 -3.94 -30.81 26.73
CA SER A 431 -4.35 -29.88 25.68
C SER A 431 -5.86 -29.64 25.67
N PHE A 432 -6.66 -30.69 25.89
CA PHE A 432 -8.12 -30.59 25.95
C PHE A 432 -8.60 -29.72 27.12
N ILE A 433 -8.11 -30.00 28.34
CA ILE A 433 -8.49 -29.24 29.54
C ILE A 433 -8.11 -27.78 29.39
N VAL A 434 -6.89 -27.51 28.92
CA VAL A 434 -6.40 -26.14 28.81
C VAL A 434 -7.10 -25.39 27.68
N LEU A 435 -7.46 -26.05 26.57
CA LEU A 435 -8.28 -25.42 25.53
C LEU A 435 -9.61 -24.91 26.08
N ILE A 436 -10.32 -25.70 26.89
CA ILE A 436 -11.59 -25.28 27.52
C ILE A 436 -11.37 -24.01 28.36
N LEU A 437 -10.33 -23.99 29.19
CA LEU A 437 -9.98 -22.83 30.01
C LEU A 437 -9.62 -21.61 29.15
N THR A 438 -8.95 -21.84 28.02
CA THR A 438 -8.55 -20.80 27.07
C THR A 438 -9.74 -20.17 26.36
N ILE A 439 -10.70 -20.99 25.89
CA ILE A 439 -11.97 -20.51 25.33
C ILE A 439 -12.75 -19.71 26.38
N GLY A 440 -12.84 -20.23 27.62
CA GLY A 440 -13.47 -19.51 28.72
C GLY A 440 -12.82 -18.15 28.99
N ARG A 441 -11.48 -18.07 28.93
CA ARG A 441 -10.74 -16.82 29.09
C ARG A 441 -11.01 -15.84 27.95
N LEU A 442 -11.01 -16.31 26.70
CA LEU A 442 -11.35 -15.48 25.54
C LEU A 442 -12.75 -14.88 25.68
N MET A 443 -13.76 -15.70 25.99
CA MET A 443 -15.13 -15.23 26.19
C MET A 443 -15.19 -14.18 27.30
N TYR A 444 -14.49 -14.41 28.41
CA TYR A 444 -14.41 -13.45 29.51
C TYR A 444 -13.80 -12.12 29.09
N VAL A 445 -12.68 -12.13 28.35
CA VAL A 445 -12.03 -10.90 27.86
C VAL A 445 -12.92 -10.17 26.86
N LEU A 446 -13.53 -10.88 25.91
CA LEU A 446 -14.43 -10.28 24.92
C LEU A 446 -15.64 -9.62 25.58
N SER A 447 -16.31 -10.30 26.52
CA SER A 447 -17.46 -9.72 27.23
C SER A 447 -17.10 -8.47 28.04
N ASN A 448 -15.88 -8.41 28.58
CA ASN A 448 -15.41 -7.31 29.44
C ASN A 448 -14.46 -6.34 28.74
N ILE A 449 -14.42 -6.33 27.41
CA ILE A 449 -13.43 -5.53 26.65
C ILE A 449 -13.52 -4.03 26.95
N ASP A 450 -14.71 -3.48 27.20
CA ASP A 450 -14.89 -2.04 27.51
C ASP A 450 -14.19 -1.70 28.83
N TYR A 451 -14.33 -2.57 29.84
CA TYR A 451 -13.63 -2.41 31.12
C TYR A 451 -12.11 -2.44 30.92
N TYR A 452 -11.61 -3.39 30.14
CA TYR A 452 -10.18 -3.48 29.83
C TYR A 452 -9.67 -2.30 29.02
N THR A 453 -10.53 -1.69 28.20
CA THR A 453 -10.19 -0.54 27.35
C THR A 453 -10.13 0.75 28.16
N PHE A 454 -11.16 1.04 28.97
CA PHE A 454 -11.32 2.33 29.65
C PHE A 454 -10.90 2.34 31.12
N CYS A 455 -11.14 1.24 31.83
CA CYS A 455 -11.07 1.21 33.29
C CYS A 455 -9.83 0.50 33.84
N SER A 456 -9.04 -0.17 32.99
CA SER A 456 -7.83 -0.90 33.41
C SER A 456 -6.63 0.01 33.70
N GLN A 457 -6.71 1.29 33.29
CA GLN A 457 -5.63 2.25 33.48
C GLN A 457 -5.64 2.82 34.91
N SER A 458 -4.46 2.94 35.52
CA SER A 458 -4.31 3.51 36.86
C SER A 458 -4.67 5.00 36.86
N LEU A 459 -5.81 5.36 37.44
CA LEU A 459 -6.30 6.74 37.61
C LEU A 459 -5.40 7.63 38.49
N SER A 460 -4.41 7.05 39.19
CA SER A 460 -3.40 7.79 39.96
C SER A 460 -2.00 7.47 39.46
N THR A 461 -1.25 8.48 39.00
CA THR A 461 0.21 8.45 39.02
C THR A 461 0.69 8.66 40.45
N HIS A 462 0.47 7.67 41.32
CA HIS A 462 1.25 7.63 42.55
C HIS A 462 2.71 7.45 42.13
N LYS A 463 3.53 8.51 42.24
CA LYS A 463 4.97 8.38 42.41
C LYS A 463 5.16 7.39 43.55
N LYS A 464 5.37 6.11 43.22
CA LYS A 464 5.79 5.11 44.19
C LYS A 464 7.11 5.61 44.75
N GLN A 465 7.05 6.24 45.93
CA GLN A 465 8.21 6.26 46.81
C GLN A 465 8.73 4.82 46.85
N ARG A 466 9.99 4.63 46.48
CA ARG A 466 10.72 3.38 46.65
C ARG A 466 10.64 2.98 48.12
N LYS A 467 9.60 2.23 48.49
CA LYS A 467 9.59 1.40 49.68
C LYS A 467 10.04 0.01 49.22
N THR A 468 11.31 -0.23 49.43
CA THR A 468 11.92 -1.55 49.52
C THR A 468 11.09 -2.41 50.46
N TYR A 469 10.35 -3.41 49.97
CA TYR A 469 10.02 -4.64 50.70
C TYR A 469 9.58 -5.77 49.72
N PHE A 470 10.37 -6.86 49.75
CA PHE A 470 10.05 -8.29 49.56
C PHE A 470 8.92 -8.70 48.59
N SER A 471 9.24 -9.25 47.40
CA SER A 471 9.63 -10.64 47.06
C SER A 471 8.43 -11.55 46.68
N PHE A 472 7.86 -11.27 45.51
CA PHE A 472 7.11 -12.26 44.70
C PHE A 472 7.97 -12.81 43.54
N SER A 473 9.23 -12.34 43.39
CA SER A 473 10.13 -12.77 42.32
C SER A 473 10.81 -14.10 42.60
N LYS A 474 10.98 -14.52 43.87
CA LYS A 474 11.75 -15.73 44.20
C LYS A 474 11.11 -17.00 43.64
N ILE A 475 9.79 -17.15 43.64
CA ILE A 475 9.14 -18.37 43.12
C ILE A 475 9.36 -18.50 41.60
N VAL A 476 9.28 -17.40 40.86
CA VAL A 476 9.46 -17.39 39.39
C VAL A 476 10.94 -17.56 39.02
N THR A 477 11.87 -16.95 39.76
CA THR A 477 13.32 -17.14 39.52
C THR A 477 13.78 -18.56 39.91
N THR A 478 13.23 -19.15 40.96
CA THR A 478 13.56 -20.53 41.38
C THR A 478 13.00 -21.58 40.41
N LEU A 479 11.80 -21.39 39.85
CA LEU A 479 11.27 -22.25 38.77
C LEU A 479 12.10 -22.13 37.47
N ALA A 480 12.58 -20.94 37.13
CA ALA A 480 13.41 -20.72 35.94
C ALA A 480 14.78 -21.42 36.01
N ILE A 481 15.39 -21.50 37.21
CA ILE A 481 16.69 -22.17 37.43
C ILE A 481 16.55 -23.70 37.35
N ILE A 482 15.44 -24.26 37.84
CA ILE A 482 15.22 -25.72 37.85
C ILE A 482 15.03 -26.27 36.42
N VAL A 483 14.32 -25.53 35.55
CA VAL A 483 14.10 -25.95 34.15
C VAL A 483 15.39 -25.82 33.31
N THR A 484 16.22 -24.80 33.55
CA THR A 484 17.51 -24.65 32.86
C THR A 484 18.56 -25.67 33.29
N SER A 485 18.47 -26.21 34.51
CA SER A 485 19.44 -27.18 35.05
C SER A 485 19.25 -28.62 34.55
N SER A 486 18.06 -28.95 34.02
CA SER A 486 17.69 -30.34 33.73
C SER A 486 18.12 -30.87 32.35
N PHE A 487 18.66 -30.00 31.48
CA PHE A 487 19.01 -30.35 30.08
C PHE A 487 20.47 -30.76 29.83
N ILE A 488 21.31 -30.85 30.87
CA ILE A 488 22.77 -30.97 30.72
C ILE A 488 23.30 -32.42 30.60
N LEU A 489 22.47 -33.46 30.71
CA LEU A 489 22.95 -34.85 30.73
C LEU A 489 22.08 -35.70 29.78
N VAL A 490 22.58 -36.29 28.69
CA VAL A 490 22.94 -37.74 28.61
C VAL A 490 22.82 -38.24 27.17
N GLY A 491 23.75 -39.06 26.73
CA GLY A 491 23.76 -39.79 25.46
C GLY A 491 24.81 -40.89 25.44
N CYS A 492 25.14 -41.34 24.21
CA CYS A 492 25.92 -42.50 23.70
C CYS A 492 25.16 -43.76 23.46
N SER A 493 25.31 -44.48 22.36
CA SER A 493 26.32 -44.59 21.29
C SER A 493 25.73 -45.67 20.34
N PRO A 494 26.43 -46.46 19.49
CA PRO A 494 26.13 -46.30 18.07
C PRO A 494 25.84 -47.57 17.23
N THR A 495 25.42 -47.39 15.96
CA THR A 495 25.75 -48.12 14.68
C THR A 495 24.78 -49.21 14.15
N LYS A 496 24.63 -49.59 12.86
CA LYS A 496 25.08 -49.16 11.49
C LYS A 496 24.27 -49.90 10.36
N GLU A 497 24.00 -49.23 9.21
CA GLU A 497 24.04 -49.66 7.77
C GLU A 497 22.69 -50.08 7.12
N SER A 498 22.13 -49.49 6.03
CA SER A 498 22.49 -49.17 4.60
C SER A 498 21.63 -50.06 3.65
N ILE A 499 20.96 -49.59 2.56
CA ILE A 499 21.36 -49.40 1.13
C ILE A 499 20.02 -49.10 0.37
N GLU A 500 19.80 -47.96 -0.32
CA GLU A 500 20.08 -47.57 -1.73
C GLU A 500 19.00 -48.01 -2.78
N TYR A 501 18.41 -47.06 -3.55
CA TYR A 501 18.44 -46.95 -5.03
C TYR A 501 17.36 -46.04 -5.69
N THR A 502 17.88 -44.99 -6.36
CA THR A 502 17.60 -44.39 -7.69
C THR A 502 16.31 -43.69 -8.14
N GLU A 503 16.58 -42.51 -8.74
CA GLU A 503 15.78 -41.44 -9.33
C GLU A 503 15.17 -41.71 -10.72
N LYS A 504 14.25 -40.81 -11.14
CA LYS A 504 14.19 -40.25 -12.51
C LYS A 504 13.63 -38.82 -12.50
N VAL A 505 14.21 -37.97 -13.35
CA VAL A 505 14.10 -36.51 -13.48
C VAL A 505 13.22 -36.12 -14.69
N GLU A 506 12.54 -34.97 -14.62
CA GLU A 506 12.15 -34.17 -15.81
C GLU A 506 12.08 -32.65 -15.51
N GLU A 507 12.50 -31.85 -16.49
CA GLU A 507 12.87 -30.41 -16.48
C GLU A 507 11.71 -29.39 -16.60
N LYS A 508 11.99 -28.13 -16.22
CA LYS A 508 11.09 -26.93 -16.25
C LYS A 508 11.60 -25.84 -17.22
N ALA A 509 10.68 -25.02 -17.72
CA ALA A 509 10.93 -23.82 -18.55
C ALA A 509 10.76 -22.48 -17.78
N ALA A 510 11.42 -21.40 -18.25
CA ALA A 510 11.66 -20.10 -17.58
C ALA A 510 10.96 -18.87 -18.22
N VAL A 511 10.87 -17.72 -17.50
CA VAL A 511 10.27 -16.42 -17.94
C VAL A 511 11.14 -15.20 -17.47
N GLN A 512 11.21 -14.11 -18.26
CA GLN A 512 12.08 -12.89 -18.20
C GLN A 512 11.43 -11.61 -17.56
N GLU A 513 12.25 -10.60 -17.20
CA GLU A 513 11.93 -9.26 -16.57
C GLU A 513 11.75 -8.09 -17.59
N GLU A 514 10.92 -7.07 -17.29
CA GLU A 514 10.58 -5.88 -18.14
C GLU A 514 11.17 -4.52 -17.64
N ASN A 515 11.25 -3.51 -18.53
CA ASN A 515 12.00 -2.23 -18.44
C ASN A 515 11.06 -1.00 -18.27
N ASN A 516 11.27 -0.11 -17.27
CA ASN A 516 10.30 0.91 -16.80
C ASN A 516 10.55 2.38 -17.24
N GLU A 517 11.20 2.62 -18.37
CA GLU A 517 11.53 4.00 -18.83
C GLU A 517 10.40 4.69 -19.63
N LYS A 518 9.35 3.98 -20.03
CA LYS A 518 8.21 4.51 -20.80
C LYS A 518 6.89 4.36 -20.06
N LEU A 519 5.91 5.21 -20.39
CA LEU A 519 4.54 5.06 -19.90
C LEU A 519 3.87 3.87 -20.60
N MET A 520 3.74 2.74 -19.90
CA MET A 520 3.11 1.53 -20.41
C MET A 520 1.86 1.21 -19.59
N GLU A 521 0.69 1.25 -20.23
CA GLU A 521 -0.59 0.86 -19.65
C GLU A 521 -1.23 -0.31 -20.41
N ASP A 522 -2.12 -1.03 -19.73
CA ASP A 522 -2.94 -2.06 -20.38
C ASP A 522 -4.20 -1.44 -21.02
N LYS A 523 -4.12 -1.14 -22.32
CA LYS A 523 -5.24 -0.57 -23.11
C LYS A 523 -6.49 -1.47 -23.15
N ARG A 524 -6.39 -2.77 -22.84
CA ARG A 524 -7.55 -3.67 -22.77
C ARG A 524 -8.52 -3.31 -21.65
N LEU A 525 -8.10 -2.45 -20.72
CA LEU A 525 -8.96 -1.93 -19.68
C LEU A 525 -10.21 -1.23 -20.27
N TYR A 526 -10.05 -0.46 -21.34
CA TYR A 526 -11.12 0.31 -21.98
C TYR A 526 -12.07 -0.56 -22.81
N GLU A 527 -11.68 -1.78 -23.21
CA GLU A 527 -12.56 -2.72 -23.92
C GLU A 527 -13.81 -3.12 -23.10
N ARG A 528 -13.80 -2.82 -21.79
CA ARG A 528 -14.90 -3.09 -20.86
C ARG A 528 -15.85 -1.90 -20.70
N ASP A 529 -15.49 -0.74 -21.22
CA ASP A 529 -16.30 0.45 -21.12
C ASP A 529 -17.44 0.36 -22.14
N GLU A 530 -18.65 0.69 -21.71
CA GLU A 530 -19.86 0.60 -22.52
C GLU A 530 -20.26 1.99 -23.02
N ASP A 531 -19.48 2.55 -23.95
CA ASP A 531 -19.71 3.91 -24.48
C ASP A 531 -21.10 4.17 -25.05
N GLY A 532 -21.77 3.10 -25.50
CA GLY A 532 -23.12 3.12 -26.05
C GLY A 532 -24.23 2.94 -25.02
N SER A 533 -23.96 3.05 -23.71
CA SER A 533 -24.96 2.80 -22.66
C SER A 533 -25.01 3.88 -21.59
N ILE A 534 -26.11 3.88 -20.83
CA ILE A 534 -26.29 4.66 -19.60
C ILE A 534 -26.50 3.69 -18.45
N LYS A 535 -25.74 3.87 -17.36
CA LYS A 535 -25.93 3.09 -16.13
C LYS A 535 -26.84 3.85 -15.17
N SER A 536 -27.82 3.19 -14.58
CA SER A 536 -28.67 3.80 -13.54
C SER A 536 -28.08 3.58 -12.16
N LEU A 537 -27.78 4.67 -11.44
CA LEU A 537 -27.25 4.65 -10.08
C LEU A 537 -28.28 5.19 -9.09
N TYR A 538 -28.38 4.52 -7.96
CA TYR A 538 -29.33 4.80 -6.89
C TYR A 538 -28.57 5.13 -5.60
N ILE A 539 -28.93 6.26 -4.99
CA ILE A 539 -28.38 6.71 -3.72
C ILE A 539 -29.51 6.82 -2.72
N THR A 540 -29.42 6.09 -1.62
CA THR A 540 -30.29 6.33 -0.45
C THR A 540 -29.47 7.04 0.61
N VAL A 541 -29.82 8.27 0.92
CA VAL A 541 -29.19 9.07 1.97
C VAL A 541 -29.77 8.65 3.31
N LEU A 542 -28.92 8.29 4.26
CA LEU A 542 -29.35 7.78 5.56
C LEU A 542 -29.34 8.90 6.61
N PRO A 543 -30.19 8.82 7.65
CA PRO A 543 -30.14 9.74 8.79
C PRO A 543 -28.79 9.69 9.50
N ASP A 544 -28.24 10.86 9.85
CA ASP A 544 -27.05 10.96 10.70
C ASP A 544 -27.45 11.03 12.18
N ASP A 545 -26.79 10.22 13.02
CA ASP A 545 -26.98 10.20 14.48
C ASP A 545 -26.17 11.33 15.18
N LYS A 546 -25.26 12.02 14.48
CA LYS A 546 -24.43 13.14 14.99
C LYS A 546 -24.78 14.45 14.24
N GLU A 547 -25.08 15.52 14.98
CA GLU A 547 -25.26 16.93 14.54
C GLU A 547 -25.71 17.19 13.08
N GLN A 548 -27.00 17.52 12.91
CA GLN A 548 -27.64 18.43 11.93
C GLN A 548 -27.19 18.53 10.44
N LEU A 549 -26.37 17.64 9.88
CA LEU A 549 -26.11 17.59 8.43
C LEU A 549 -27.19 16.73 7.73
N ASP A 550 -28.11 17.38 7.02
CA ASP A 550 -29.08 16.74 6.12
C ASP A 550 -28.67 16.92 4.65
N TRP A 551 -29.34 16.20 3.74
CA TRP A 551 -29.06 16.26 2.31
C TRP A 551 -29.21 17.68 1.74
N TYR A 552 -30.17 18.43 2.27
CA TYR A 552 -30.42 19.83 1.92
C TYR A 552 -29.25 20.74 2.30
N SER A 553 -28.65 20.53 3.47
CA SER A 553 -27.52 21.30 3.99
C SER A 553 -26.22 20.92 3.29
N LEU A 554 -25.96 19.62 3.04
CA LEU A 554 -24.82 19.17 2.26
C LEU A 554 -24.77 19.86 0.89
N ASN A 555 -25.91 19.95 0.20
CA ASN A 555 -26.04 20.58 -1.11
C ASN A 555 -25.93 22.12 -1.10
N ARG A 556 -25.68 22.75 0.05
CA ARG A 556 -25.44 24.20 0.18
C ARG A 556 -24.02 24.56 0.58
N ILE A 557 -23.16 23.56 0.78
CA ILE A 557 -21.76 23.80 1.13
C ILE A 557 -21.00 24.30 -0.10
N THR A 558 -20.61 25.57 -0.06
CA THR A 558 -19.77 26.21 -1.09
C THR A 558 -18.28 26.12 -0.80
N ASP A 559 -17.87 25.85 0.46
CA ASP A 559 -16.47 25.69 0.82
C ASP A 559 -15.84 24.45 0.14
N ARG A 560 -14.83 24.69 -0.69
CA ARG A 560 -14.08 23.64 -1.41
C ARG A 560 -13.29 22.71 -0.47
N TYR A 561 -12.93 23.18 0.72
CA TYR A 561 -12.14 22.42 1.71
C TYR A 561 -13.00 21.71 2.76
N SER A 562 -14.32 21.80 2.65
CA SER A 562 -15.22 21.09 3.55
C SER A 562 -14.99 19.58 3.52
N GLU A 563 -14.88 18.98 4.72
CA GLU A 563 -14.74 17.54 4.92
C GLU A 563 -16.09 16.83 5.19
N GLU A 564 -17.19 17.56 5.07
CA GLU A 564 -18.55 17.08 5.33
C GLU A 564 -18.94 15.96 4.37
N LYS A 565 -19.53 14.91 4.93
CA LYS A 565 -19.90 13.69 4.19
C LYS A 565 -21.04 12.95 4.88
N MET A 566 -21.95 12.41 4.09
CA MET A 566 -23.09 11.65 4.59
C MET A 566 -22.93 10.16 4.30
N ASP A 567 -23.45 9.33 5.19
CA ASP A 567 -23.53 7.89 4.98
C ASP A 567 -24.69 7.56 4.03
N ILE A 568 -24.41 6.75 3.00
CA ILE A 568 -25.38 6.40 1.96
C ILE A 568 -25.38 4.92 1.65
N ILE A 569 -26.48 4.46 1.05
CA ILE A 569 -26.54 3.22 0.28
C ILE A 569 -26.39 3.60 -1.19
N PHE A 570 -25.31 3.14 -1.80
CA PHE A 570 -25.03 3.24 -3.22
C PHE A 570 -25.34 1.90 -3.91
N ALA A 571 -26.15 1.93 -4.95
CA ALA A 571 -26.51 0.74 -5.71
C ALA A 571 -26.66 1.03 -7.21
N GLU A 572 -26.50 -0.01 -8.03
CA GLU A 572 -26.80 0.00 -9.46
C GLU A 572 -28.20 -0.60 -9.67
N GLY A 573 -28.97 -0.06 -10.62
CA GLY A 573 -30.34 -0.48 -10.87
C GLY A 573 -30.77 -0.30 -12.32
N THR A 574 -32.09 -0.32 -12.55
CA THR A 574 -32.70 -0.06 -13.87
C THR A 574 -33.21 1.36 -14.02
N GLU A 575 -33.49 1.80 -15.24
CA GLU A 575 -34.01 3.15 -15.53
C GLU A 575 -35.46 3.38 -15.07
N ASP A 576 -36.13 2.40 -14.48
CA ASP A 576 -37.54 2.49 -14.12
C ASP A 576 -37.82 3.24 -12.79
N GLY A 577 -36.77 3.76 -12.15
CA GLY A 577 -36.84 4.53 -10.90
C GLY A 577 -37.18 3.71 -9.66
N LYS A 578 -37.18 2.36 -9.75
CA LYS A 578 -37.64 1.49 -8.65
C LYS A 578 -36.54 0.95 -7.74
N GLY A 579 -35.28 1.25 -8.05
CA GLY A 579 -34.12 0.84 -7.25
C GLY A 579 -33.27 -0.24 -7.91
N SER A 580 -32.50 -0.94 -7.08
CA SER A 580 -31.57 -2.00 -7.51
C SER A 580 -32.29 -3.33 -7.75
N ASN A 581 -31.83 -4.09 -8.75
CA ASN A 581 -32.35 -5.43 -9.08
C ASN A 581 -31.41 -6.54 -8.58
N GLU A 582 -31.95 -7.76 -8.48
CA GLU A 582 -31.18 -8.93 -8.08
C GLU A 582 -29.96 -9.15 -9.00
N GLY A 583 -28.78 -9.27 -8.39
CA GLY A 583 -27.50 -9.43 -9.09
C GLY A 583 -26.75 -8.13 -9.41
N MET A 584 -27.35 -6.95 -9.21
CA MET A 584 -26.68 -5.66 -9.41
C MET A 584 -25.91 -5.20 -8.18
N PHE A 585 -24.91 -4.33 -8.37
CA PHE A 585 -24.07 -3.83 -7.29
C PHE A 585 -24.91 -3.12 -6.22
N GLY A 586 -24.66 -3.39 -4.94
CA GLY A 586 -25.38 -2.76 -3.83
C GLY A 586 -26.82 -3.23 -3.64
N ASN A 587 -27.30 -4.21 -4.42
CA ASN A 587 -28.63 -4.76 -4.24
C ASN A 587 -28.83 -5.37 -2.84
N GLY A 588 -29.99 -5.12 -2.24
CA GLY A 588 -30.35 -5.64 -0.92
C GLY A 588 -29.57 -5.04 0.26
N ALA A 589 -28.74 -4.01 0.02
CA ALA A 589 -28.07 -3.29 1.10
C ALA A 589 -29.10 -2.56 1.97
N VAL A 590 -29.01 -2.75 3.28
CA VAL A 590 -29.86 -2.11 4.30
C VAL A 590 -29.10 -1.11 5.16
N ASP A 591 -27.78 -1.27 5.25
CA ASP A 591 -26.87 -0.37 5.96
C ASP A 591 -26.05 0.44 4.96
N ALA A 592 -25.51 1.58 5.42
CA ALA A 592 -24.58 2.39 4.66
C ALA A 592 -23.44 1.55 4.07
N ASN A 593 -23.24 1.67 2.76
CA ASN A 593 -22.16 0.99 2.05
C ASN A 593 -21.17 1.97 1.41
N ALA A 594 -21.44 3.28 1.49
CA ALA A 594 -20.57 4.32 1.01
C ALA A 594 -20.76 5.63 1.78
N LYS A 595 -19.81 6.55 1.60
CA LYS A 595 -19.94 7.97 1.98
C LYS A 595 -20.06 8.83 0.74
N ILE A 596 -20.93 9.82 0.77
CA ILE A 596 -21.05 10.85 -0.26
C ILE A 596 -20.57 12.20 0.26
N SER A 597 -19.93 12.96 -0.63
CA SER A 597 -19.48 14.33 -0.39
C SER A 597 -19.64 15.12 -1.68
N LEU A 598 -19.68 16.46 -1.59
CA LEU A 598 -19.61 17.32 -2.76
C LEU A 598 -18.21 17.29 -3.37
N ARG A 599 -18.10 17.45 -4.70
CA ARG A 599 -16.83 17.58 -5.41
C ARG A 599 -16.80 18.80 -6.33
N GLY A 600 -15.58 19.22 -6.65
CA GLY A 600 -15.30 20.38 -7.49
C GLY A 600 -15.19 21.67 -6.68
N ASN A 601 -14.78 22.73 -7.37
CA ASN A 601 -14.66 24.08 -6.81
C ASN A 601 -15.86 24.92 -7.27
N THR A 602 -15.86 25.34 -8.54
CA THR A 602 -16.93 26.12 -9.18
C THR A 602 -18.27 25.38 -9.19
N SER A 603 -18.27 24.07 -9.41
CA SER A 603 -19.48 23.24 -9.44
C SER A 603 -20.25 23.17 -8.10
N ARG A 604 -19.65 23.62 -6.98
CA ARG A 604 -20.35 23.74 -5.69
C ARG A 604 -21.31 24.93 -5.65
N TYR A 605 -21.10 25.94 -6.48
CA TYR A 605 -22.01 27.09 -6.59
C TYR A 605 -23.21 26.79 -7.49
N ALA A 606 -23.13 25.74 -8.31
CA ALA A 606 -24.20 25.31 -9.21
C ALA A 606 -25.42 24.77 -8.47
N ALA A 607 -26.62 24.92 -9.02
CA ALA A 607 -27.82 24.32 -8.44
C ALA A 607 -27.76 22.77 -8.47
N GLN A 608 -27.39 22.20 -9.62
CA GLN A 608 -27.15 20.77 -9.76
C GLN A 608 -25.71 20.43 -9.36
N LYS A 609 -25.55 19.71 -8.25
CA LYS A 609 -24.24 19.42 -7.65
C LYS A 609 -23.53 18.26 -8.32
N SER A 610 -22.20 18.25 -8.21
CA SER A 610 -21.36 17.08 -8.50
C SER A 610 -20.98 16.37 -7.21
N TYR A 611 -20.89 15.04 -7.25
CA TYR A 611 -20.69 14.22 -6.05
C TYR A 611 -19.45 13.34 -6.16
N LYS A 612 -18.79 13.12 -5.02
CA LYS A 612 -17.78 12.08 -4.83
C LYS A 612 -18.31 11.06 -3.85
N ILE A 613 -18.33 9.82 -4.29
CA ILE A 613 -18.82 8.67 -3.53
C ILE A 613 -17.64 7.77 -3.22
N LYS A 614 -17.42 7.46 -1.95
CA LYS A 614 -16.37 6.55 -1.48
C LYS A 614 -16.99 5.32 -0.86
N LEU A 615 -16.89 4.19 -1.55
CA LEU A 615 -17.39 2.90 -1.09
C LEU A 615 -16.61 2.44 0.14
N PHE A 616 -17.33 1.89 1.12
CA PHE A 616 -16.72 1.20 2.25
C PHE A 616 -16.02 -0.08 1.79
N ASP A 617 -15.01 -0.50 2.55
CA ASP A 617 -14.26 -1.72 2.25
C ASP A 617 -15.16 -2.96 2.19
N THR A 618 -16.27 -2.96 2.94
CA THR A 618 -17.29 -4.03 2.96
C THR A 618 -18.22 -4.04 1.75
N ALA A 619 -18.31 -2.96 0.98
CA ALA A 619 -19.24 -2.86 -0.15
C ALA A 619 -18.75 -3.54 -1.42
N GLY A 620 -17.47 -3.94 -1.47
CA GLY A 620 -16.81 -4.38 -2.70
C GLY A 620 -16.27 -3.21 -3.52
N LEU A 621 -16.17 -3.38 -4.84
CA LEU A 621 -15.75 -2.37 -5.80
C LEU A 621 -16.82 -2.27 -6.89
N TRP A 622 -17.15 -1.06 -7.34
CA TRP A 622 -18.01 -0.84 -8.50
C TRP A 622 -17.11 -0.60 -9.71
N GLN A 623 -17.18 -1.47 -10.72
CA GLN A 623 -16.31 -1.44 -11.91
C GLN A 623 -14.80 -1.33 -11.60
N ASN A 624 -14.33 -2.07 -10.59
CA ASN A 624 -12.95 -2.00 -10.05
C ASN A 624 -12.57 -0.65 -9.42
N GLN A 625 -13.54 0.19 -9.09
CA GLN A 625 -13.35 1.50 -8.47
C GLN A 625 -13.93 1.51 -7.04
N ARG A 626 -13.23 2.23 -6.16
CA ARG A 626 -13.67 2.50 -4.77
C ARG A 626 -14.21 3.91 -4.60
N THR A 627 -13.66 4.85 -5.37
CA THR A 627 -14.09 6.24 -5.38
C THR A 627 -14.72 6.50 -6.73
N ILE A 628 -16.00 6.85 -6.73
CA ILE A 628 -16.80 7.14 -7.90
C ILE A 628 -17.02 8.66 -7.91
N ASN A 629 -16.53 9.34 -8.95
CA ASN A 629 -16.85 10.74 -9.17
C ASN A 629 -18.04 10.83 -10.13
N LEU A 630 -19.09 11.53 -9.72
CA LEU A 630 -20.23 11.87 -10.57
C LEU A 630 -20.18 13.36 -10.87
N ASN A 631 -19.93 13.69 -12.13
CA ASN A 631 -19.80 15.06 -12.61
C ASN A 631 -21.07 15.47 -13.32
N LYS A 632 -21.56 16.66 -13.00
CA LYS A 632 -22.74 17.21 -13.67
C LYS A 632 -22.38 17.98 -14.94
N HIS A 633 -21.17 18.54 -15.02
CA HIS A 633 -20.69 19.36 -16.15
C HIS A 633 -21.66 20.50 -16.51
N ILE A 634 -21.93 21.39 -15.55
CA ILE A 634 -22.97 22.42 -15.69
C ILE A 634 -22.72 23.45 -16.80
N GLY A 635 -21.46 23.77 -17.12
CA GLY A 635 -21.12 24.63 -18.27
C GLY A 635 -21.17 23.89 -19.61
N ASP A 636 -21.07 22.55 -19.61
CA ASP A 636 -21.13 21.77 -20.84
C ASP A 636 -22.59 21.50 -21.24
N LEU A 637 -23.14 22.38 -22.09
CA LEU A 637 -24.51 22.23 -22.61
C LEU A 637 -24.73 20.96 -23.45
N SER A 638 -23.67 20.39 -23.99
CA SER A 638 -23.72 19.14 -24.76
C SER A 638 -23.69 17.90 -23.85
N ARG A 639 -23.19 18.05 -22.61
CA ARG A 639 -22.88 17.00 -21.62
C ARG A 639 -21.89 15.91 -22.08
N VAL A 640 -21.27 16.04 -23.26
CA VAL A 640 -20.40 15.00 -23.84
C VAL A 640 -18.91 15.35 -23.83
N ARG A 641 -18.51 16.62 -23.63
CA ARG A 641 -17.13 17.10 -23.88
C ARG A 641 -16.08 16.31 -23.10
N ASN A 642 -16.30 16.13 -21.80
CA ASN A 642 -15.35 15.44 -20.94
C ASN A 642 -15.20 13.94 -21.30
N LYS A 643 -16.33 13.25 -21.55
CA LYS A 643 -16.30 11.84 -21.99
C LYS A 643 -15.66 11.70 -23.37
N LEU A 644 -16.03 12.56 -24.32
CA LEU A 644 -15.43 12.61 -25.66
C LEU A 644 -13.90 12.72 -25.60
N SER A 645 -13.38 13.62 -24.77
CA SER A 645 -11.94 13.79 -24.61
C SER A 645 -11.25 12.52 -24.13
N PHE A 646 -11.74 11.91 -23.05
CA PHE A 646 -11.11 10.72 -22.50
C PHE A 646 -11.25 9.50 -23.42
N ASP A 647 -12.41 9.27 -24.03
CA ASP A 647 -12.61 8.15 -24.94
C ASP A 647 -11.68 8.25 -26.18
N LEU A 648 -11.44 9.47 -26.70
CA LEU A 648 -10.48 9.67 -27.79
C LEU A 648 -9.03 9.39 -27.37
N MET A 649 -8.67 9.64 -26.11
CA MET A 649 -7.33 9.40 -25.57
C MET A 649 -7.04 7.92 -25.28
N GLU A 650 -8.05 7.06 -25.19
CA GLU A 650 -7.89 5.64 -24.86
C GLU A 650 -6.89 4.95 -25.79
N ASN A 651 -6.95 5.24 -27.09
CA ASN A 651 -6.11 4.57 -28.09
C ASN A 651 -4.78 5.28 -28.39
N MET A 652 -4.46 6.37 -27.68
CA MET A 652 -3.22 7.11 -27.89
C MET A 652 -2.03 6.41 -27.24
N SER A 653 -0.93 6.29 -27.99
CA SER A 653 0.37 5.86 -27.46
C SER A 653 0.96 6.95 -26.55
N ASN A 654 1.58 6.56 -25.44
CA ASN A 654 2.25 7.45 -24.48
C ASN A 654 1.30 8.38 -23.69
N MET A 655 0.02 8.02 -23.60
CA MET A 655 -0.99 8.73 -22.82
C MET A 655 -1.88 7.73 -22.08
N THR A 656 -2.15 8.01 -20.80
CA THR A 656 -3.14 7.27 -19.99
C THR A 656 -4.42 8.05 -19.87
N SER A 657 -5.52 7.46 -20.33
CA SER A 657 -6.84 8.05 -20.26
C SER A 657 -7.57 7.69 -18.95
N LEU A 658 -8.76 8.25 -18.75
CA LEU A 658 -9.63 7.95 -17.62
C LEU A 658 -10.87 7.23 -18.13
N ARG A 659 -11.28 6.15 -17.46
CA ARG A 659 -12.57 5.52 -17.77
C ARG A 659 -13.73 6.45 -17.44
N THR A 660 -14.69 6.53 -18.36
CA THR A 660 -15.88 7.37 -18.18
C THR A 660 -17.17 6.66 -18.59
N GLN A 661 -18.26 6.93 -17.88
CA GLN A 661 -19.57 6.29 -18.12
C GLN A 661 -20.71 7.29 -17.93
N PHE A 662 -21.65 7.36 -18.88
CA PHE A 662 -22.89 8.10 -18.65
C PHE A 662 -23.75 7.41 -17.59
N VAL A 663 -24.28 8.21 -16.67
CA VAL A 663 -25.03 7.76 -15.50
C VAL A 663 -26.35 8.51 -15.40
N HIS A 664 -27.44 7.78 -15.18
CA HIS A 664 -28.70 8.33 -14.70
C HIS A 664 -28.77 8.19 -13.18
N LEU A 665 -28.77 9.31 -12.45
CA LEU A 665 -28.76 9.30 -10.99
C LEU A 665 -30.18 9.43 -10.41
N TYR A 666 -30.48 8.57 -9.43
CA TYR A 666 -31.67 8.66 -8.59
C TYR A 666 -31.27 8.79 -7.11
N VAL A 667 -31.90 9.70 -6.39
CA VAL A 667 -31.62 9.92 -4.96
C VAL A 667 -32.90 9.80 -4.13
N LYS A 668 -32.81 9.05 -3.05
CA LYS A 668 -33.84 8.94 -2.01
C LYS A 668 -33.27 9.50 -0.72
N ASP A 669 -33.81 10.63 -0.28
CA ASP A 669 -33.39 11.26 0.96
C ASP A 669 -34.20 10.75 2.15
N LEU A 670 -33.53 10.18 3.15
CA LEU A 670 -34.12 9.80 4.43
C LEU A 670 -33.54 10.62 5.60
N SER A 671 -32.68 11.60 5.31
CA SER A 671 -31.93 12.35 6.33
C SER A 671 -32.80 13.23 7.22
N ASP A 672 -33.94 13.70 6.72
CA ASP A 672 -34.92 14.49 7.47
C ASP A 672 -36.03 13.63 8.14
N GLY A 673 -35.90 12.30 8.05
CA GLY A 673 -36.86 11.35 8.61
C GLY A 673 -38.15 11.15 7.80
N LYS A 674 -38.29 11.79 6.63
CA LYS A 674 -39.40 11.51 5.70
C LYS A 674 -39.08 10.27 4.87
N THR A 675 -40.12 9.54 4.48
CA THR A 675 -39.98 8.37 3.59
C THR A 675 -40.40 8.77 2.19
N GLU A 676 -39.44 9.19 1.37
CA GLU A 676 -39.72 9.58 -0.01
C GLU A 676 -39.41 8.46 -1.02
N ALA A 677 -40.03 8.54 -2.20
CA ALA A 677 -39.62 7.72 -3.35
C ALA A 677 -38.26 8.20 -3.88
N PHE A 678 -37.62 7.41 -4.74
CA PHE A 678 -36.44 7.88 -5.47
C PHE A 678 -36.83 9.07 -6.36
N GLN A 679 -36.09 10.16 -6.24
CA GLN A 679 -36.19 11.33 -7.09
C GLN A 679 -35.16 11.24 -8.21
N ASP A 680 -35.57 11.66 -9.41
CA ASP A 680 -34.69 11.74 -10.58
C ASP A 680 -33.75 12.96 -10.45
N TYR A 681 -32.44 12.73 -10.52
CA TYR A 681 -31.40 13.78 -10.49
C TYR A 681 -30.78 14.03 -11.88
N GLY A 682 -31.23 13.30 -12.89
CA GLY A 682 -30.87 13.47 -14.29
C GLY A 682 -29.55 12.82 -14.67
N LEU A 683 -28.96 13.32 -15.76
CA LEU A 683 -27.74 12.79 -16.36
C LEU A 683 -26.48 13.28 -15.63
N TYR A 684 -25.54 12.37 -15.42
CA TYR A 684 -24.19 12.62 -14.92
C TYR A 684 -23.18 11.87 -15.79
N THR A 685 -21.94 12.31 -15.72
CA THR A 685 -20.80 11.54 -16.23
C THR A 685 -20.01 11.02 -15.04
N GLN A 686 -19.87 9.71 -14.95
CA GLN A 686 -18.93 9.09 -14.03
C GLN A 686 -17.52 9.23 -14.60
N VAL A 687 -16.58 9.67 -13.77
CA VAL A 687 -15.16 9.81 -14.15
C VAL A 687 -14.30 9.03 -13.16
N GLU A 688 -13.42 8.15 -13.67
CA GLU A 688 -12.49 7.41 -12.83
C GLU A 688 -11.64 8.36 -11.98
N GLN A 689 -11.34 7.98 -10.73
CA GLN A 689 -10.51 8.79 -9.83
C GLN A 689 -9.05 8.35 -9.93
N PRO A 690 -8.13 9.18 -10.45
CA PRO A 690 -6.70 8.94 -10.31
C PRO A 690 -6.31 8.89 -8.83
N ASN A 691 -5.79 7.73 -8.43
CA ASN A 691 -5.33 7.33 -7.11
C ASN A 691 -4.58 5.99 -7.24
N GLU A 692 -4.16 5.39 -6.13
CA GLU A 692 -3.51 4.06 -6.10
C GLU A 692 -4.27 2.97 -6.90
N MET A 693 -5.61 2.95 -6.83
CA MET A 693 -6.43 1.96 -7.54
C MET A 693 -6.45 2.22 -9.05
N PHE A 694 -6.52 3.48 -9.48
CA PHE A 694 -6.38 3.85 -10.89
C PHE A 694 -5.03 3.36 -11.42
N LEU A 695 -3.92 3.70 -10.75
CA LEU A 695 -2.60 3.24 -11.18
C LEU A 695 -2.56 1.72 -11.30
N LYS A 696 -3.08 1.00 -10.30
CA LYS A 696 -3.18 -0.46 -10.35
C LYS A 696 -4.02 -0.97 -11.53
N ASN A 697 -5.20 -0.40 -11.76
CA ASN A 697 -6.12 -0.83 -12.81
C ASN A 697 -5.51 -0.63 -14.20
N HIS A 698 -4.76 0.45 -14.38
CA HIS A 698 -4.05 0.80 -15.60
C HIS A 698 -2.68 0.11 -15.74
N TRP A 699 -2.32 -0.79 -14.82
CA TRP A 699 -1.02 -1.48 -14.77
C TRP A 699 0.20 -0.57 -14.55
N LEU A 700 -0.04 0.63 -14.05
CA LEU A 700 0.98 1.54 -13.55
C LEU A 700 1.38 1.17 -12.11
N ASP A 701 2.48 1.74 -11.62
CA ASP A 701 3.00 1.47 -10.27
C ASP A 701 2.10 2.13 -9.20
N PRO A 702 1.31 1.34 -8.42
CA PRO A 702 0.42 1.90 -7.40
C PRO A 702 1.17 2.56 -6.24
N SER A 703 2.47 2.29 -6.08
CA SER A 703 3.30 2.89 -5.03
C SER A 703 4.04 4.15 -5.51
N GLY A 704 3.83 4.57 -6.77
CA GLY A 704 4.48 5.73 -7.36
C GLY A 704 4.09 7.07 -6.72
N ASN A 705 4.84 8.11 -7.06
CA ASN A 705 4.45 9.48 -6.80
C ASN A 705 3.29 9.86 -7.73
N LEU A 706 2.21 10.40 -7.16
CA LEU A 706 1.06 10.89 -7.91
C LEU A 706 0.55 12.16 -7.24
N TYR A 707 0.56 13.25 -8.00
CA TYR A 707 0.10 14.56 -7.55
C TYR A 707 -0.99 15.07 -8.49
N LYS A 708 -2.10 15.53 -7.94
CA LYS A 708 -3.09 16.29 -8.70
C LYS A 708 -2.68 17.76 -8.68
N VAL A 709 -2.66 18.42 -9.81
CA VAL A 709 -2.36 19.84 -9.88
C VAL A 709 -3.53 20.68 -9.35
N THR A 710 -3.22 21.68 -8.52
CA THR A 710 -4.17 22.71 -8.07
C THR A 710 -3.97 24.04 -8.79
N PHE A 711 -2.71 24.49 -8.91
CA PHE A 711 -2.23 25.59 -9.76
C PHE A 711 -0.69 25.48 -9.78
N PHE A 712 -0.11 25.00 -10.86
CA PHE A 712 1.31 24.61 -10.91
C PHE A 712 1.95 24.88 -12.28
N GLU A 713 2.93 25.79 -12.30
CA GLU A 713 3.64 26.25 -13.50
C GLU A 713 5.10 25.77 -13.55
N PHE A 714 5.37 24.63 -12.89
CA PHE A 714 6.72 24.05 -12.75
C PHE A 714 7.78 24.98 -12.13
N GLN A 715 7.36 26.00 -11.37
CA GLN A 715 8.29 26.76 -10.54
C GLN A 715 8.72 25.95 -9.31
N ARG A 716 9.73 26.43 -8.57
CA ARG A 716 10.26 25.68 -7.43
C ARG A 716 9.38 25.71 -6.17
N TYR A 717 8.64 26.79 -5.92
CA TYR A 717 7.78 26.97 -4.73
C TYR A 717 8.44 26.56 -3.39
N PRO A 718 9.60 27.15 -3.02
CA PRO A 718 10.38 26.68 -1.87
C PRO A 718 9.69 26.84 -0.51
N ASN A 719 8.65 27.69 -0.41
CA ASN A 719 7.90 27.88 0.82
C ASN A 719 6.84 26.78 1.01
N GLU A 720 6.22 26.33 -0.08
CA GLU A 720 5.11 25.38 -0.13
C GLU A 720 5.60 23.94 -0.37
N ILE A 721 6.51 23.72 -1.32
CA ILE A 721 7.05 22.41 -1.71
C ILE A 721 8.37 22.14 -0.99
N LYS A 722 8.27 21.37 0.10
CA LYS A 722 9.40 20.96 0.96
C LYS A 722 9.43 19.46 1.16
N SER A 723 10.60 18.92 1.53
CA SER A 723 10.72 17.52 1.95
C SER A 723 9.87 17.29 3.19
N GLN A 724 9.29 16.09 3.32
CA GLN A 724 8.57 15.69 4.54
C GLN A 724 9.50 15.70 5.78
N THR A 725 10.81 15.62 5.58
CA THR A 725 11.81 15.69 6.66
C THR A 725 12.14 17.13 7.08
N ASP A 726 11.67 18.15 6.35
CA ASP A 726 11.86 19.55 6.69
C ASP A 726 11.00 19.93 7.92
N PRO A 727 11.57 20.54 8.98
CA PRO A 727 10.81 20.93 10.18
C PRO A 727 9.66 21.92 9.92
N THR A 728 9.70 22.63 8.79
CA THR A 728 8.68 23.62 8.37
C THR A 728 7.73 23.08 7.31
N TYR A 729 7.78 21.79 7.00
CA TYR A 729 6.84 21.14 6.11
C TYR A 729 5.41 21.22 6.68
N ASP A 730 4.50 21.77 5.87
CA ASP A 730 3.08 21.78 6.12
C ASP A 730 2.36 21.17 4.92
N LYS A 731 1.72 20.02 5.13
CA LYS A 731 0.97 19.33 4.09
C LYS A 731 -0.15 20.19 3.50
N LYS A 732 -0.87 20.97 4.31
CA LYS A 732 -1.95 21.83 3.78
C LYS A 732 -1.39 22.92 2.88
N MET A 733 -0.23 23.47 3.23
CA MET A 733 0.49 24.44 2.39
C MET A 733 1.02 23.79 1.11
N PHE A 734 1.55 22.57 1.18
CA PHE A 734 1.96 21.82 0.00
C PHE A 734 0.78 21.59 -0.96
N GLU A 735 -0.36 21.17 -0.41
CA GLU A 735 -1.57 20.83 -1.18
C GLU A 735 -2.29 22.06 -1.77
N THR A 736 -1.85 23.29 -1.48
CA THR A 736 -2.30 24.48 -2.22
C THR A 736 -1.73 24.53 -3.64
N ILE A 737 -0.61 23.86 -3.89
CA ILE A 737 0.03 23.76 -5.22
C ILE A 737 -0.24 22.38 -5.84
N LEU A 738 -0.01 21.30 -5.09
CA LEU A 738 -0.13 19.91 -5.55
C LEU A 738 -0.84 19.02 -4.51
N GLU A 739 -2.06 18.55 -4.80
CA GLU A 739 -2.73 17.59 -3.90
C GLU A 739 -2.06 16.22 -3.97
N ILE A 740 -1.74 15.62 -2.83
CA ILE A 740 -0.98 14.36 -2.76
C ILE A 740 -1.96 13.18 -2.92
N LYS A 741 -1.78 12.36 -3.97
CA LYS A 741 -2.69 11.25 -4.32
C LYS A 741 -2.02 9.87 -4.35
N GLY A 742 -0.69 9.84 -4.32
CA GLY A 742 0.14 8.64 -4.20
C GLY A 742 1.10 8.76 -3.02
N ARG A 743 2.38 8.44 -3.25
CA ARG A 743 3.43 8.49 -2.22
C ARG A 743 3.75 9.92 -1.76
N GLU A 744 3.91 10.08 -0.45
CA GLU A 744 4.23 11.34 0.24
C GLU A 744 5.75 11.48 0.51
N GLU A 745 6.56 11.27 -0.53
CA GLU A 745 8.01 11.51 -0.54
C GLU A 745 8.31 12.44 -1.72
N HIS A 746 8.87 13.62 -1.43
CA HIS A 746 8.88 14.76 -2.36
C HIS A 746 10.26 15.04 -2.95
N GLU A 747 11.29 14.29 -2.56
CA GLU A 747 12.70 14.52 -2.94
C GLU A 747 12.89 14.47 -4.46
N LYS A 748 12.24 13.51 -5.11
CA LYS A 748 12.27 13.38 -6.57
C LYS A 748 11.60 14.56 -7.29
N LEU A 749 10.46 15.03 -6.75
CA LEU A 749 9.74 16.18 -7.30
C LEU A 749 10.58 17.45 -7.14
N ILE A 750 11.16 17.64 -5.95
CA ILE A 750 12.06 18.74 -5.64
C ILE A 750 13.26 18.74 -6.58
N SER A 751 13.91 17.59 -6.76
CA SER A 751 15.06 17.49 -7.68
C SER A 751 14.70 17.81 -9.12
N MET A 752 13.53 17.37 -9.60
CA MET A 752 13.06 17.75 -10.93
C MET A 752 12.82 19.26 -11.03
N LEU A 753 12.17 19.86 -10.03
CA LEU A 753 11.89 21.30 -10.01
C LEU A 753 13.16 22.14 -9.92
N ASP A 754 14.15 21.73 -9.11
CA ASP A 754 15.44 22.41 -9.02
C ASP A 754 16.14 22.45 -10.39
N ASP A 755 16.15 21.33 -11.13
CA ASP A 755 16.76 21.23 -12.45
C ASP A 755 15.95 22.02 -13.52
N VAL A 756 14.61 21.96 -13.49
CA VAL A 756 13.74 22.76 -14.38
C VAL A 756 13.91 24.26 -14.17
N ASN A 757 14.23 24.70 -12.95
CA ASN A 757 14.44 26.12 -12.63
C ASN A 757 15.92 26.54 -12.70
N ASN A 758 16.84 25.62 -13.01
CA ASN A 758 18.25 25.92 -13.21
C ASN A 758 18.53 26.36 -14.65
N MET A 759 18.63 27.67 -14.87
CA MET A 759 18.89 28.27 -16.19
C MET A 759 20.29 27.96 -16.75
N ALA A 760 21.22 27.45 -15.93
CA ALA A 760 22.54 27.01 -16.40
C ALA A 760 22.54 25.58 -16.98
N MET A 761 21.53 24.77 -16.67
CA MET A 761 21.38 23.43 -17.22
C MET A 761 20.63 23.51 -18.56
N PRO A 762 21.14 22.94 -19.67
CA PRO A 762 20.41 22.89 -20.94
C PRO A 762 19.05 22.19 -20.78
N ILE A 763 18.03 22.71 -21.45
CA ILE A 763 16.66 22.17 -21.30
C ILE A 763 16.55 20.74 -21.84
N GLU A 764 17.35 20.39 -22.85
CA GLU A 764 17.43 19.04 -23.40
C GLU A 764 17.90 18.03 -22.35
N GLU A 765 18.88 18.39 -21.51
CA GLU A 765 19.35 17.54 -20.41
C GLU A 765 18.28 17.38 -19.32
N VAL A 766 17.51 18.43 -19.03
CA VAL A 766 16.40 18.37 -18.07
C VAL A 766 15.31 17.41 -18.57
N MET A 767 14.94 17.50 -19.85
CA MET A 767 13.96 16.60 -20.46
C MET A 767 14.47 15.16 -20.49
N GLU A 768 15.73 14.94 -20.90
CA GLU A 768 16.35 13.61 -20.92
C GLU A 768 16.44 13.01 -19.51
N LYS A 769 16.65 13.80 -18.48
CA LYS A 769 16.74 13.28 -17.11
C LYS A 769 15.37 13.00 -16.50
N HIS A 770 14.43 13.94 -16.60
CA HIS A 770 13.23 13.95 -15.76
C HIS A 770 11.94 13.64 -16.47
N PHE A 771 11.85 13.70 -17.80
CA PHE A 771 10.56 13.58 -18.50
C PHE A 771 10.59 12.52 -19.60
N ASP A 772 9.45 11.90 -19.84
CA ASP A 772 9.22 11.17 -21.09
C ASP A 772 8.76 12.19 -22.14
N LEU A 773 9.61 12.42 -23.15
CA LEU A 773 9.38 13.47 -24.13
C LEU A 773 8.16 13.19 -25.01
N ASP A 774 7.92 11.92 -25.34
CA ASP A 774 6.76 11.52 -26.13
C ASP A 774 5.45 11.79 -25.37
N ASN A 775 5.39 11.49 -24.07
CA ASN A 775 4.24 11.81 -23.23
C ASN A 775 4.02 13.32 -23.12
N PHE A 776 5.09 14.11 -22.89
CA PHE A 776 5.01 15.57 -22.82
C PHE A 776 4.47 16.22 -24.10
N LEU A 777 5.00 15.80 -25.27
CA LEU A 777 4.57 16.30 -26.57
C LEU A 777 3.15 15.84 -26.91
N THR A 778 2.82 14.57 -26.65
CA THR A 778 1.47 14.02 -26.90
C THR A 778 0.43 14.75 -26.07
N TRP A 779 0.71 15.03 -24.79
CA TRP A 779 -0.20 15.78 -23.92
C TRP A 779 -0.41 17.21 -24.43
N THR A 780 0.67 17.93 -24.74
CA THR A 780 0.61 19.30 -25.26
C THR A 780 -0.17 19.37 -26.57
N ALA A 781 0.14 18.49 -27.54
CA ALA A 781 -0.53 18.45 -28.83
C ALA A 781 -2.02 18.06 -28.72
N THR A 782 -2.37 17.18 -27.78
CA THR A 782 -3.77 16.81 -27.51
C THR A 782 -4.58 18.01 -27.00
N ASN A 783 -4.03 18.79 -26.07
CA ASN A 783 -4.69 20.00 -25.55
C ASN A 783 -4.86 21.08 -26.62
N ILE A 784 -3.89 21.22 -27.51
CA ILE A 784 -3.99 22.11 -28.67
C ILE A 784 -5.13 21.66 -29.58
N LEU A 785 -5.17 20.39 -29.98
CA LEU A 785 -6.18 19.87 -30.92
C LEU A 785 -7.60 19.83 -30.33
N MET A 786 -7.73 19.67 -29.01
CA MET A 786 -9.00 19.73 -28.30
C MET A 786 -9.37 21.16 -27.85
N ASP A 787 -8.53 22.16 -28.11
CA ASP A 787 -8.71 23.56 -27.68
C ASP A 787 -9.00 23.70 -26.17
N ASN A 788 -8.21 23.01 -25.33
CA ASN A 788 -8.31 23.07 -23.86
C ASN A 788 -7.26 24.03 -23.27
N MET A 789 -7.67 25.25 -22.93
CA MET A 789 -6.75 26.32 -22.51
C MET A 789 -6.47 26.33 -21.00
N ASP A 790 -7.28 25.68 -20.16
CA ASP A 790 -7.04 25.59 -18.69
C ASP A 790 -6.07 24.47 -18.31
N THR A 791 -5.15 24.12 -19.22
CA THR A 791 -4.11 23.12 -18.99
C THR A 791 -2.72 23.72 -18.79
N ASP A 792 -2.57 25.04 -18.89
CA ASP A 792 -1.32 25.76 -18.68
C ASP A 792 -0.76 25.62 -17.25
N ALA A 793 -1.65 25.66 -16.26
CA ALA A 793 -1.33 25.52 -14.84
C ALA A 793 -2.27 24.57 -14.07
N ASN A 794 -3.30 24.01 -14.71
CA ASN A 794 -4.35 23.18 -14.08
C ASN A 794 -4.65 21.91 -14.90
N ASN A 795 -5.62 21.10 -14.45
CA ASN A 795 -6.23 20.02 -15.24
C ASN A 795 -5.29 18.90 -15.71
N PHE A 796 -4.27 18.59 -14.90
CA PHE A 796 -3.48 17.37 -15.06
C PHE A 796 -3.00 16.79 -13.72
N TYR A 797 -2.50 15.57 -13.78
CA TYR A 797 -1.74 14.92 -12.72
C TYR A 797 -0.29 14.75 -13.15
N LEU A 798 0.59 14.82 -12.17
CA LEU A 798 1.99 14.50 -12.31
C LEU A 798 2.24 13.12 -11.67
N TYR A 799 2.69 12.16 -12.47
CA TYR A 799 2.91 10.77 -12.07
C TYR A 799 4.35 10.35 -12.28
N SER A 800 4.91 9.57 -11.37
CA SER A 800 6.20 8.92 -11.57
C SER A 800 6.32 7.61 -10.78
N PRO A 801 6.68 6.48 -11.43
CA PRO A 801 6.87 5.20 -10.75
C PRO A 801 8.14 5.21 -9.88
N LEU A 802 8.21 4.29 -8.91
CA LEU A 802 9.30 4.26 -7.94
C LEU A 802 10.66 3.88 -8.52
N ASN A 803 10.67 3.15 -9.63
CA ASN A 803 11.87 2.59 -10.25
C ASN A 803 12.24 3.27 -11.58
N SER A 804 11.67 4.42 -11.88
CA SER A 804 12.09 5.29 -12.99
C SER A 804 12.54 6.62 -12.42
N ASP A 805 13.29 7.43 -13.16
CA ASP A 805 13.49 8.85 -12.83
C ASP A 805 12.55 9.77 -13.63
N LYS A 806 11.75 9.19 -14.54
CA LYS A 806 10.85 9.92 -15.44
C LYS A 806 9.53 10.31 -14.78
N TRP A 807 9.08 11.52 -15.06
CA TRP A 807 7.78 12.07 -14.77
C TRP A 807 6.90 12.05 -16.02
N PHE A 808 5.62 11.75 -15.79
CA PHE A 808 4.58 11.66 -16.80
C PHE A 808 3.42 12.59 -16.43
N ILE A 809 2.83 13.22 -17.43
CA ILE A 809 1.64 14.06 -17.32
C ILE A 809 0.43 13.20 -17.68
N LEU A 810 -0.56 13.16 -16.78
CA LEU A 810 -1.83 12.46 -16.99
C LEU A 810 -2.99 13.48 -17.06
N PRO A 811 -3.94 13.33 -17.99
CA PRO A 811 -5.02 14.29 -18.22
C PRO A 811 -6.09 14.28 -17.11
N TRP A 812 -6.72 15.43 -16.86
CA TRP A 812 -7.85 15.58 -15.92
C TRP A 812 -8.77 16.75 -16.35
N ASP A 813 -10.07 16.73 -16.01
CA ASP A 813 -11.04 17.82 -16.29
C ASP A 813 -11.00 18.42 -17.71
N TYR A 814 -11.65 17.75 -18.67
CA TYR A 814 -11.74 18.18 -20.07
C TYR A 814 -13.14 18.68 -20.45
N ASP A 815 -13.98 19.05 -19.49
CA ASP A 815 -15.29 19.64 -19.78
C ASP A 815 -15.21 21.07 -20.33
N GLY A 816 -14.18 21.83 -19.94
CA GLY A 816 -13.86 23.15 -20.51
C GLY A 816 -13.27 23.11 -21.93
N ALA A 817 -12.92 21.93 -22.44
CA ALA A 817 -12.34 21.79 -23.77
C ALA A 817 -13.35 22.05 -24.89
N TRP A 818 -12.89 21.88 -26.13
CA TRP A 818 -13.70 21.94 -27.34
C TRP A 818 -14.39 23.29 -27.56
N GLU A 819 -13.59 24.37 -27.48
CA GLU A 819 -14.01 25.76 -27.66
C GLU A 819 -15.03 26.29 -26.64
N LEU A 820 -15.36 25.52 -25.58
CA LEU A 820 -16.33 25.97 -24.58
C LEU A 820 -15.87 27.26 -23.89
N GLN A 821 -14.63 27.30 -23.41
CA GLN A 821 -14.06 28.49 -22.77
C GLN A 821 -14.07 29.72 -23.69
N ARG A 822 -13.90 29.52 -25.01
CA ARG A 822 -13.96 30.61 -25.98
C ARG A 822 -15.36 31.16 -26.10
N ASN A 823 -16.36 30.28 -26.18
CA ASN A 823 -17.77 30.66 -26.28
C ASN A 823 -18.28 31.34 -25.01
N GLU A 824 -17.74 30.99 -23.85
CA GLU A 824 -18.03 31.63 -22.56
C GLU A 824 -17.27 32.96 -22.36
N ASN A 825 -16.46 33.39 -23.34
CA ASN A 825 -15.53 34.53 -23.23
C ASN A 825 -14.60 34.45 -22.02
N SER A 826 -14.25 33.23 -21.60
CA SER A 826 -13.37 32.95 -20.46
C SER A 826 -11.91 32.72 -20.91
N ILE A 827 -11.52 33.27 -22.05
CA ILE A 827 -10.17 33.17 -22.61
C ILE A 827 -9.55 34.56 -22.74
N ARG A 828 -8.24 34.63 -22.53
CA ARG A 828 -7.45 35.83 -22.79
C ARG A 828 -7.05 35.87 -24.27
N PRO A 829 -6.83 37.06 -24.86
CA PRO A 829 -6.50 37.21 -26.29
C PRO A 829 -5.27 36.40 -26.74
N TYR A 830 -4.28 36.21 -25.86
CA TYR A 830 -3.08 35.43 -26.16
C TYR A 830 -3.30 33.91 -26.05
N GLN A 831 -4.39 33.43 -25.45
CA GLN A 831 -4.61 32.00 -25.18
C GLN A 831 -5.02 31.24 -26.45
N ALA A 832 -4.02 30.87 -27.22
CA ALA A 832 -4.10 29.95 -28.35
C ALA A 832 -2.79 29.16 -28.46
N GLY A 833 -2.89 27.93 -28.94
CA GLY A 833 -1.72 27.13 -29.31
C GLY A 833 -0.67 27.04 -28.20
N LEU A 834 0.54 27.49 -28.54
CA LEU A 834 1.70 27.44 -27.67
C LEU A 834 1.76 28.62 -26.69
N SER A 835 1.23 29.78 -27.06
CA SER A 835 1.16 30.96 -26.19
C SER A 835 0.40 30.69 -24.89
N ASN A 836 -0.54 29.73 -24.89
CA ASN A 836 -1.22 29.29 -23.68
C ASN A 836 -0.25 28.77 -22.61
N PHE A 837 0.75 27.99 -23.02
CA PHE A 837 1.74 27.40 -22.10
C PHE A 837 2.92 28.32 -21.81
N TRP A 838 2.93 29.55 -22.33
CA TRP A 838 4.12 30.39 -22.30
C TRP A 838 4.45 30.94 -20.91
N GLY A 839 3.48 30.95 -19.97
CA GLY A 839 3.71 31.22 -18.55
C GLY A 839 4.32 30.04 -17.77
N ASN A 840 4.21 28.82 -18.29
CA ASN A 840 4.68 27.61 -17.64
C ASN A 840 6.19 27.42 -17.85
N THR A 841 6.95 27.26 -16.76
CA THR A 841 8.43 27.27 -16.80
C THR A 841 8.99 26.16 -17.69
N LEU A 842 8.46 24.94 -17.60
CA LEU A 842 8.93 23.79 -18.37
C LEU A 842 8.68 23.99 -19.87
N HIS A 843 7.44 24.36 -20.23
CA HIS A 843 7.04 24.56 -21.62
C HIS A 843 7.78 25.75 -22.24
N ASN A 844 7.83 26.88 -21.53
CA ASN A 844 8.54 28.08 -21.97
C ASN A 844 10.02 27.79 -22.27
N ARG A 845 10.72 27.10 -21.36
CA ARG A 845 12.13 26.74 -21.58
C ARG A 845 12.30 25.79 -22.76
N TYR A 846 11.43 24.78 -22.90
CA TYR A 846 11.57 23.77 -23.94
C TYR A 846 11.30 24.32 -25.34
N PHE A 847 10.26 25.16 -25.48
CA PHE A 847 9.82 25.67 -26.78
C PHE A 847 10.48 26.97 -27.24
N ARG A 848 11.44 27.52 -26.49
CA ARG A 848 12.36 28.59 -26.96
C ARG A 848 13.44 28.09 -27.94
N ASN A 849 13.20 26.96 -28.59
CA ASN A 849 14.10 26.33 -29.56
C ASN A 849 13.27 25.86 -30.76
N GLU A 850 13.61 26.35 -31.96
CA GLU A 850 12.92 26.00 -33.22
C GLU A 850 12.80 24.50 -33.44
N LYS A 851 13.84 23.71 -33.08
CA LYS A 851 13.80 22.25 -33.25
C LYS A 851 12.78 21.59 -32.33
N ASN A 852 12.54 22.16 -31.16
CA ASN A 852 11.59 21.65 -30.19
C ASN A 852 10.16 22.06 -30.56
N VAL A 853 9.99 23.27 -31.12
CA VAL A 853 8.72 23.69 -31.76
C VAL A 853 8.39 22.77 -32.93
N GLN A 854 9.36 22.42 -33.77
CA GLN A 854 9.14 21.48 -34.88
C GLN A 854 8.68 20.10 -34.38
N GLN A 855 9.23 19.59 -33.27
CA GLN A 855 8.76 18.32 -32.68
C GLN A 855 7.30 18.40 -32.22
N LEU A 856 6.84 19.55 -31.71
CA LEU A 856 5.43 19.76 -31.39
C LEU A 856 4.57 19.84 -32.65
N ILE A 857 5.02 20.55 -33.69
CA ILE A 857 4.33 20.60 -34.99
C ILE A 857 4.15 19.19 -35.55
N ASP A 858 5.22 18.39 -35.56
CA ASP A 858 5.20 17.01 -36.03
C ASP A 858 4.21 16.15 -35.20
N LYS A 859 4.16 16.36 -33.88
CA LYS A 859 3.22 15.67 -32.99
C LYS A 859 1.77 16.11 -33.20
N VAL A 860 1.51 17.40 -33.43
CA VAL A 860 0.18 17.93 -33.79
C VAL A 860 -0.28 17.34 -35.12
N GLU A 861 0.60 17.25 -36.12
CA GLU A 861 0.31 16.60 -37.40
C GLU A 861 0.01 15.11 -37.24
N GLU A 862 0.81 14.41 -36.42
CA GLU A 862 0.59 13.01 -36.08
C GLU A 862 -0.79 12.79 -35.44
N LEU A 863 -1.09 13.51 -34.35
CA LEU A 863 -2.34 13.34 -33.60
C LEU A 863 -3.55 13.85 -34.36
N SER A 864 -3.42 14.79 -35.30
CA SER A 864 -4.52 15.23 -36.16
C SER A 864 -5.06 14.11 -37.07
N LYS A 865 -4.33 13.01 -37.23
CA LYS A 865 -4.83 11.80 -37.91
C LYS A 865 -5.83 11.01 -37.06
N THR A 866 -5.82 11.20 -35.74
CA THR A 866 -6.71 10.53 -34.79
C THR A 866 -7.75 11.49 -34.24
N ILE A 867 -7.34 12.67 -33.79
CA ILE A 867 -8.20 13.78 -33.34
C ILE A 867 -8.58 14.63 -34.57
N ASN A 868 -9.60 14.19 -35.29
CA ASN A 868 -10.16 14.93 -36.44
C ASN A 868 -11.67 14.79 -36.49
N SER A 869 -12.27 15.56 -37.40
CA SER A 869 -13.72 15.61 -37.59
C SER A 869 -14.36 14.24 -37.82
N THR A 870 -13.72 13.32 -38.54
CA THR A 870 -14.28 11.99 -38.81
C THR A 870 -14.36 11.14 -37.53
N THR A 871 -13.27 11.06 -36.77
CA THR A 871 -13.23 10.28 -35.52
C THR A 871 -14.14 10.89 -34.46
N VAL A 872 -14.12 12.23 -34.34
CA VAL A 872 -14.98 12.97 -33.40
C VAL A 872 -16.44 12.75 -33.74
N GLU A 873 -16.85 12.91 -35.01
CA GLU A 873 -18.22 12.66 -35.45
C GLU A 873 -18.67 11.22 -35.17
N ALA A 874 -17.81 10.24 -35.45
CA ALA A 874 -18.11 8.84 -35.19
C ALA A 874 -18.40 8.58 -33.70
N GLN A 875 -17.63 9.20 -32.80
CA GLN A 875 -17.84 9.05 -31.35
C GLN A 875 -19.05 9.86 -30.86
N LEU A 876 -19.26 11.09 -31.34
CA LEU A 876 -20.43 11.91 -31.01
C LEU A 876 -21.75 11.22 -31.40
N ASN A 877 -21.78 10.54 -32.55
CA ASN A 877 -22.95 9.79 -33.00
C ASN A 877 -23.33 8.64 -32.04
N ARG A 878 -22.38 8.11 -31.27
CA ARG A 878 -22.65 7.09 -30.24
C ARG A 878 -23.31 7.68 -28.99
N TYR A 879 -22.99 8.92 -28.67
CA TYR A 879 -23.49 9.59 -27.46
C TYR A 879 -24.82 10.31 -27.68
N ALA A 880 -25.03 10.86 -28.88
CA ALA A 880 -26.11 11.80 -29.17
C ALA A 880 -27.48 11.26 -28.75
N ASP A 881 -27.81 10.01 -29.12
CA ASP A 881 -29.10 9.39 -28.80
C ASP A 881 -29.26 9.06 -27.32
N LEU A 882 -28.16 8.87 -26.58
CA LEU A 882 -28.16 8.59 -25.14
C LEU A 882 -28.42 9.87 -24.34
N VAL A 883 -27.73 10.95 -24.69
CA VAL A 883 -27.72 12.20 -23.92
C VAL A 883 -28.93 13.08 -24.25
N LYS A 884 -29.30 13.16 -25.53
CA LYS A 884 -30.35 14.06 -26.02
C LYS A 884 -31.67 13.98 -25.23
N PRO A 885 -32.21 12.78 -24.88
CA PRO A 885 -33.45 12.70 -24.11
C PRO A 885 -33.39 13.41 -22.75
N PHE A 886 -32.22 13.45 -22.10
CA PHE A 886 -32.06 14.10 -20.80
C PHE A 886 -32.10 15.63 -20.92
N LEU A 887 -31.59 16.19 -22.03
CA LEU A 887 -31.57 17.64 -22.24
C LEU A 887 -32.97 18.26 -22.36
N TYR A 888 -33.98 17.45 -22.69
CA TYR A 888 -35.36 17.89 -22.90
C TYR A 888 -36.35 17.33 -21.87
N ARG A 889 -35.87 16.78 -20.75
CA ARG A 889 -36.73 16.27 -19.67
C ARG A 889 -36.29 16.77 -18.31
N GLU A 890 -37.21 16.70 -17.37
CA GLU A 890 -36.96 16.97 -15.96
C GLU A 890 -36.02 15.92 -15.35
N PRO A 891 -35.09 16.30 -14.44
CA PRO A 891 -34.88 17.66 -13.93
C PRO A 891 -33.93 18.52 -14.78
N ASP A 892 -33.20 17.95 -15.74
CA ASP A 892 -32.11 18.63 -16.46
C ASP A 892 -32.55 19.86 -17.24
N ILE A 893 -33.71 19.81 -17.90
CA ILE A 893 -34.26 20.93 -18.69
C ILE A 893 -34.42 22.23 -17.88
N GLN A 894 -34.65 22.15 -16.57
CA GLN A 894 -34.83 23.33 -15.71
C GLN A 894 -33.53 24.11 -15.46
N TYR A 895 -32.38 23.47 -15.69
CA TYR A 895 -31.07 24.03 -15.36
C TYR A 895 -30.22 24.32 -16.60
N LEU A 896 -30.76 24.07 -17.80
CA LEU A 896 -30.14 24.45 -19.06
C LEU A 896 -30.66 25.83 -19.49
N PRO A 897 -29.78 26.75 -19.93
CA PRO A 897 -30.20 28.02 -20.50
C PRO A 897 -31.02 27.81 -21.78
N ASP A 898 -32.12 28.56 -21.93
CA ASP A 898 -32.97 28.67 -23.14
C ASP A 898 -33.25 27.36 -23.90
N LEU A 899 -33.99 26.42 -23.31
CA LEU A 899 -34.56 25.23 -23.99
C LEU A 899 -33.54 24.45 -24.87
N ASN A 900 -32.23 24.52 -24.58
CA ASN A 900 -31.12 23.93 -25.35
C ASN A 900 -31.43 23.73 -26.85
N THR A 901 -31.90 24.77 -27.53
CA THR A 901 -32.51 24.65 -28.88
C THR A 901 -31.52 24.28 -29.99
N ASN A 902 -30.23 24.05 -29.66
CA ASN A 902 -29.15 23.96 -30.64
C ASN A 902 -28.15 22.82 -30.39
N PHE A 903 -28.57 21.72 -29.75
CA PHE A 903 -27.72 20.55 -29.50
C PHE A 903 -26.99 20.05 -30.76
N GLU A 904 -27.66 20.02 -31.91
CA GLU A 904 -27.08 19.63 -33.19
C GLU A 904 -25.96 20.58 -33.66
N ALA A 905 -26.09 21.89 -33.43
CA ALA A 905 -25.01 22.82 -33.76
C ALA A 905 -23.84 22.70 -32.78
N ASP A 906 -24.09 22.39 -31.51
CA ASP A 906 -23.03 22.08 -30.55
C ASP A 906 -22.22 20.86 -31.01
N LEU A 907 -22.89 19.78 -31.42
CA LEU A 907 -22.19 18.61 -31.97
C LEU A 907 -21.39 18.95 -33.23
N GLN A 908 -21.93 19.81 -34.10
CA GLN A 908 -21.21 20.29 -35.28
C GLN A 908 -20.00 21.15 -34.90
N LEU A 909 -20.11 22.00 -33.88
CA LEU A 909 -18.99 22.76 -33.33
C LEU A 909 -17.87 21.81 -32.88
N LEU A 910 -18.19 20.82 -32.04
CA LEU A 910 -17.24 19.83 -31.51
C LEU A 910 -16.52 19.07 -32.63
N LYS A 911 -17.27 18.64 -33.65
CA LYS A 911 -16.73 17.96 -34.84
C LYS A 911 -15.67 18.80 -35.57
N ASP A 912 -15.90 20.09 -35.71
CA ASP A 912 -15.04 20.97 -36.51
C ASP A 912 -13.90 21.60 -35.66
N THR A 913 -13.94 21.45 -34.33
CA THR A 913 -12.95 22.03 -33.43
C THR A 913 -11.51 21.63 -33.75
N PRO A 914 -11.15 20.35 -33.99
CA PRO A 914 -9.75 19.98 -34.26
C PRO A 914 -9.15 20.73 -35.45
N VAL A 915 -9.96 21.03 -36.47
CA VAL A 915 -9.52 21.78 -37.66
C VAL A 915 -9.25 23.24 -37.30
N ARG A 916 -10.18 23.90 -36.60
CA ARG A 916 -10.02 25.30 -36.17
C ARG A 916 -8.90 25.47 -35.14
N ALA A 917 -8.77 24.53 -34.22
CA ALA A 917 -7.75 24.56 -33.18
C ALA A 917 -6.35 24.39 -33.78
N LYS A 918 -6.20 23.46 -34.75
CA LYS A 918 -4.97 23.33 -35.54
C LYS A 918 -4.64 24.61 -36.31
N GLN A 919 -5.62 25.22 -36.97
CA GLN A 919 -5.41 26.51 -37.65
C GLN A 919 -4.93 27.59 -36.69
N ARG A 920 -5.59 27.75 -35.54
CA ARG A 920 -5.19 28.70 -34.50
C ARG A 920 -3.79 28.45 -33.94
N PHE A 921 -3.37 27.18 -33.84
CA PHE A 921 -2.00 26.85 -33.47
C PHE A 921 -0.99 27.35 -34.51
N TYR A 922 -1.26 27.17 -35.80
CA TYR A 922 -0.40 27.72 -36.85
C TYR A 922 -0.40 29.26 -36.87
N GLU A 923 -1.52 29.90 -36.61
CA GLU A 923 -1.58 31.36 -36.47
C GLU A 923 -0.84 31.85 -35.22
N ASP A 924 -0.81 31.06 -34.14
CA ASP A 924 -0.13 31.40 -32.90
C ASP A 924 1.39 31.28 -33.01
N ILE A 925 1.91 30.27 -33.72
CA ILE A 925 3.38 30.12 -33.85
C ILE A 925 4.01 31.29 -34.61
N GLU A 926 3.29 31.94 -35.55
CA GLU A 926 3.74 33.14 -36.26
C GLU A 926 3.67 34.42 -35.41
N LYS A 927 3.04 34.40 -34.23
CA LYS A 927 2.96 35.59 -33.37
C LYS A 927 4.16 35.68 -32.43
N PRO A 928 4.62 36.90 -32.10
CA PRO A 928 5.44 37.12 -30.93
C PRO A 928 4.76 36.54 -29.68
N LYS A 929 5.56 36.02 -28.75
CA LYS A 929 5.03 35.37 -27.55
C LYS A 929 4.73 36.39 -26.44
N PRO A 930 3.69 36.14 -25.62
CA PRO A 930 3.32 37.04 -24.54
C PRO A 930 4.44 37.16 -23.50
N PHE A 931 4.43 38.27 -22.76
CA PHE A 931 5.48 38.64 -21.81
C PHE A 931 4.87 39.39 -20.61
N TYR A 932 5.60 39.51 -19.50
CA TYR A 932 5.16 40.30 -18.35
C TYR A 932 5.74 41.72 -18.38
N THR A 933 4.96 42.70 -17.94
CA THR A 933 5.47 44.03 -17.59
C THR A 933 6.03 44.04 -16.15
N ASP A 934 6.87 45.02 -15.83
CA ASP A 934 7.35 45.27 -14.47
C ASP A 934 6.52 46.36 -13.77
N ASP A 935 6.72 46.52 -12.46
CA ASP A 935 6.19 47.69 -11.74
C ASP A 935 6.82 48.99 -12.26
N VAL A 936 6.00 50.04 -12.37
CA VAL A 936 6.47 51.37 -12.80
C VAL A 936 7.30 52.00 -11.69
N VAL A 937 8.55 52.33 -12.00
CA VAL A 937 9.45 53.01 -11.05
C VAL A 937 9.23 54.51 -11.11
N VAL A 938 8.76 55.09 -10.01
CA VAL A 938 8.50 56.53 -9.86
C VAL A 938 9.71 57.21 -9.20
N THR A 939 10.31 58.17 -9.90
CA THR A 939 11.38 59.03 -9.35
C THR A 939 10.86 60.45 -9.09
N ASP A 940 11.69 61.34 -8.53
CA ASP A 940 11.30 62.74 -8.27
C ASP A 940 10.90 63.50 -9.55
N THR A 941 11.42 63.10 -10.72
CA THR A 941 11.24 63.82 -11.99
C THR A 941 10.66 62.99 -13.13
N GLU A 942 10.78 61.66 -13.08
CA GLU A 942 10.51 60.75 -14.20
C GLU A 942 9.77 59.47 -13.75
N LEU A 943 9.05 58.86 -14.69
CA LEU A 943 8.49 57.52 -14.62
C LEU A 943 9.30 56.59 -15.53
N LEU A 944 9.71 55.43 -15.00
CA LEU A 944 10.40 54.38 -15.75
C LEU A 944 9.49 53.15 -15.85
N PHE A 945 9.23 52.77 -17.09
CA PHE A 945 8.47 51.58 -17.47
C PHE A 945 9.45 50.55 -18.04
N SER A 946 9.37 49.30 -17.58
CA SER A 946 10.16 48.19 -18.13
C SER A 946 9.30 46.93 -18.25
N TRP A 947 9.72 46.02 -19.13
CA TRP A 947 9.04 44.75 -19.37
C TRP A 947 10.02 43.67 -19.82
N GLN A 948 9.57 42.41 -19.75
CA GLN A 948 10.31 41.28 -20.29
C GLN A 948 10.35 41.32 -21.82
N ILE A 949 11.49 40.93 -22.40
CA ILE A 949 11.64 40.84 -23.85
C ILE A 949 10.74 39.70 -24.36
N SER A 950 9.81 40.04 -25.26
CA SER A 950 9.01 39.08 -26.01
C SER A 950 9.90 38.18 -26.88
N PHE A 951 9.43 36.98 -27.20
CA PHE A 951 10.19 36.01 -27.98
C PHE A 951 9.47 35.72 -29.28
N ASP A 952 10.22 35.76 -30.37
CA ASP A 952 9.74 35.39 -31.70
C ASP A 952 10.30 34.01 -32.07
N LEU A 953 9.43 33.10 -32.53
CA LEU A 953 9.86 31.72 -32.84
C LEU A 953 10.64 31.65 -34.16
N GLN A 954 10.44 32.61 -35.05
CA GLN A 954 11.06 32.77 -36.36
C GLN A 954 12.36 33.61 -36.29
N GLN A 955 12.68 34.12 -35.10
CA GLN A 955 13.82 35.01 -34.82
C GLN A 955 13.77 36.34 -35.59
N GLU A 956 12.57 36.86 -35.80
CA GLU A 956 12.35 38.17 -36.41
C GLU A 956 12.69 39.33 -35.46
N ASP A 957 12.85 40.52 -36.05
CA ASP A 957 13.03 41.76 -35.28
C ASP A 957 11.70 42.18 -34.65
N LEU A 958 11.70 42.40 -33.33
CA LEU A 958 10.53 42.81 -32.56
C LEU A 958 10.54 44.32 -32.26
N PHE A 959 9.38 44.95 -32.44
CA PHE A 959 9.16 46.38 -32.19
C PHE A 959 8.04 46.57 -31.17
N TYR A 960 8.27 47.45 -30.19
CA TYR A 960 7.33 47.73 -29.12
C TYR A 960 6.57 49.05 -29.35
N THR A 961 5.31 49.04 -28.93
CA THR A 961 4.48 50.22 -28.74
C THR A 961 4.06 50.30 -27.28
N VAL A 962 4.43 51.40 -26.61
CA VAL A 962 4.01 51.72 -25.24
C VAL A 962 2.98 52.83 -25.30
N THR A 963 1.86 52.64 -24.61
CA THR A 963 0.81 53.65 -24.46
C THR A 963 0.52 53.88 -22.98
N VAL A 964 0.45 55.13 -22.56
CA VAL A 964 0.07 55.57 -21.20
C VAL A 964 -1.20 56.41 -21.28
N ALA A 965 -2.19 56.16 -20.43
CA ALA A 965 -3.51 56.81 -20.43
C ALA A 965 -4.04 57.09 -19.01
N ARG A 966 -5.08 57.93 -18.92
CA ARG A 966 -5.80 58.22 -17.66
C ARG A 966 -6.91 57.19 -17.35
N ASP A 967 -7.38 56.49 -18.35
CA ASP A 967 -8.48 55.52 -18.27
C ASP A 967 -8.08 54.16 -18.86
N PRO A 968 -8.67 53.04 -18.38
CA PRO A 968 -8.34 51.69 -18.86
C PRO A 968 -8.84 51.40 -20.28
N LEU A 969 -9.76 52.21 -20.83
CA LEU A 969 -10.20 52.12 -22.23
C LEU A 969 -9.27 52.83 -23.21
N PHE A 970 -8.24 53.53 -22.71
CA PHE A 970 -7.30 54.31 -23.50
C PHE A 970 -7.98 55.38 -24.38
N THR A 971 -9.04 56.00 -23.85
CA THR A 971 -9.74 57.12 -24.50
C THR A 971 -9.04 58.47 -24.24
N GLU A 972 -8.34 58.60 -23.11
CA GLU A 972 -7.54 59.75 -22.68
C GLU A 972 -6.05 59.40 -22.63
N ILE A 973 -5.44 59.31 -23.82
CA ILE A 973 -4.02 58.99 -23.99
C ILE A 973 -3.14 60.17 -23.58
N LEU A 974 -2.14 59.89 -22.75
CA LEU A 974 -1.13 60.85 -22.28
C LEU A 974 0.14 60.81 -23.12
N GLU A 975 0.62 59.61 -23.46
CA GLU A 975 1.88 59.41 -24.16
C GLU A 975 1.83 58.10 -24.96
N VAL A 976 2.38 58.13 -26.17
CA VAL A 976 2.53 56.96 -27.04
C VAL A 976 3.92 56.98 -27.66
N LYS A 977 4.68 55.91 -27.45
CA LYS A 977 5.93 55.66 -28.16
C LYS A 977 5.78 54.40 -28.99
N LYS A 978 6.09 54.47 -30.29
CA LYS A 978 5.97 53.36 -31.24
C LYS A 978 7.32 52.99 -31.86
N ASP A 979 7.36 51.80 -32.43
CA ASP A 979 8.38 51.32 -33.35
C ASP A 979 9.82 51.39 -32.81
N PHE A 980 10.00 51.00 -31.55
CA PHE A 980 11.32 50.96 -30.89
C PHE A 980 11.63 49.59 -30.31
N ARG A 981 12.92 49.30 -30.09
CA ARG A 981 13.42 47.96 -29.76
C ARG A 981 13.77 47.77 -28.29
N GLU A 982 13.99 48.87 -27.57
CA GLU A 982 14.31 48.82 -26.15
C GLU A 982 13.12 48.29 -25.35
N ASN A 983 13.38 47.52 -24.30
CA ASN A 983 12.37 47.04 -23.36
C ASN A 983 12.17 47.99 -22.16
N GLU A 984 12.57 49.26 -22.32
CA GLU A 984 12.37 50.33 -21.35
C GLU A 984 11.82 51.59 -22.02
N PHE A 985 10.97 52.31 -21.29
CA PHE A 985 10.42 53.59 -21.68
C PHE A 985 10.44 54.58 -20.50
N LYS A 986 10.83 55.83 -20.77
CA LYS A 986 10.92 56.90 -19.76
C LYS A 986 10.07 58.08 -20.19
N MET A 987 9.34 58.66 -19.24
CA MET A 987 8.60 59.91 -19.44
C MET A 987 8.65 60.78 -18.18
N LYS A 988 8.24 62.04 -18.30
CA LYS A 988 8.18 62.96 -17.17
C LYS A 988 7.14 62.51 -16.13
N LYS A 989 7.43 62.72 -14.83
CA LYS A 989 6.49 62.47 -13.74
C LYS A 989 5.15 63.19 -13.98
N LEU A 990 4.06 62.44 -13.84
CA LEU A 990 2.69 62.91 -13.97
C LEU A 990 2.20 63.54 -12.65
N GLU A 991 1.07 64.25 -12.69
CA GLU A 991 0.41 64.71 -11.47
C GLU A 991 -0.14 63.53 -10.65
N ASN A 992 -0.36 63.74 -9.35
CA ASN A 992 -0.87 62.70 -8.47
C ASN A 992 -2.20 62.13 -8.98
N GLY A 993 -2.27 60.81 -9.11
CA GLY A 993 -3.43 60.14 -9.70
C GLY A 993 -3.17 58.68 -10.04
N GLN A 994 -4.25 58.02 -10.48
CA GLN A 994 -4.23 56.67 -11.04
C GLN A 994 -4.09 56.77 -12.56
N TYR A 995 -3.27 55.89 -13.14
CA TYR A 995 -2.97 55.83 -14.56
C TYR A 995 -2.88 54.38 -15.03
N TYR A 996 -2.91 54.21 -16.35
CA TYR A 996 -2.89 52.90 -17.01
C TYR A 996 -1.86 52.91 -18.11
N TRP A 997 -1.23 51.76 -18.33
CA TRP A 997 -0.32 51.59 -19.44
C TRP A 997 -0.42 50.19 -20.05
N LYS A 998 -0.05 50.09 -21.31
CA LYS A 998 0.04 48.82 -22.03
C LYS A 998 1.25 48.80 -22.94
N VAL A 999 1.75 47.59 -23.16
CA VAL A 999 2.82 47.31 -24.12
C VAL A 999 2.32 46.31 -25.13
N THR A 1000 2.44 46.68 -26.39
CA THR A 1000 2.19 45.83 -27.54
C THR A 1000 3.53 45.55 -28.22
N VAL A 1001 3.74 44.32 -28.70
CA VAL A 1001 4.88 43.95 -29.55
C VAL A 1001 4.37 43.55 -30.94
N VAL A 1002 5.13 43.92 -31.97
CA VAL A 1002 4.86 43.58 -33.37
C VAL A 1002 6.16 43.04 -34.00
N ASP A 1003 6.06 41.97 -34.79
CA ASP A 1003 7.17 41.43 -35.58
C ASP A 1003 7.32 42.16 -36.94
N SER A 1004 8.16 41.61 -37.82
CA SER A 1004 8.42 42.23 -39.13
C SER A 1004 7.34 41.97 -40.16
N GLU A 1005 6.54 40.91 -39.98
CA GLU A 1005 5.41 40.53 -40.83
C GLU A 1005 4.08 41.17 -40.37
N GLY A 1006 4.09 41.89 -39.24
CA GLY A 1006 2.95 42.66 -38.73
C GLY A 1006 2.06 41.88 -37.75
N ASN A 1007 2.50 40.72 -37.25
CA ASN A 1007 1.77 39.99 -36.22
C ASN A 1007 1.97 40.67 -34.86
N GLU A 1008 0.87 40.83 -34.13
CA GLU A 1008 0.83 41.58 -32.87
C GLU A 1008 0.58 40.66 -31.67
N GLN A 1009 1.22 40.98 -30.54
CA GLN A 1009 0.92 40.38 -29.23
C GLN A 1009 0.96 41.41 -28.10
N THR A 1010 0.19 41.15 -27.04
CA THR A 1010 0.15 41.97 -25.81
C THR A 1010 0.75 41.22 -24.61
N SER A 1011 0.96 41.93 -23.50
CA SER A 1011 1.47 41.31 -22.27
C SER A 1011 0.44 40.39 -21.59
N PHE A 1012 0.92 39.55 -20.67
CA PHE A 1012 0.07 38.70 -19.83
C PHE A 1012 -0.80 39.48 -18.83
N ASP A 1013 -0.51 40.76 -18.64
CA ASP A 1013 -1.13 41.61 -17.61
C ASP A 1013 -2.63 41.76 -17.85
N MET A 1014 -3.36 42.03 -16.77
CA MET A 1014 -4.80 42.25 -16.80
C MET A 1014 -5.17 43.24 -15.70
N HIS A 1015 -5.96 44.25 -16.07
CA HIS A 1015 -6.60 45.15 -15.11
C HIS A 1015 -8.07 44.77 -14.99
N ILE A 1016 -8.58 44.79 -13.76
CA ILE A 1016 -10.01 44.59 -13.45
C ILE A 1016 -10.48 45.85 -12.74
N ASP A 1017 -11.50 46.51 -13.29
CA ASP A 1017 -12.05 47.72 -12.69
C ASP A 1017 -12.99 47.42 -11.49
N GLU A 1018 -13.50 48.47 -10.85
CA GLU A 1018 -14.42 48.34 -9.71
C GLU A 1018 -15.77 47.70 -10.07
N GLU A 1019 -16.14 47.70 -11.36
CA GLU A 1019 -17.35 47.08 -11.88
C GLU A 1019 -17.14 45.60 -12.28
N GLY A 1020 -15.88 45.13 -12.25
CA GLY A 1020 -15.49 43.78 -12.63
C GLY A 1020 -15.23 43.61 -14.13
N ASN A 1021 -15.11 44.69 -14.91
CA ASN A 1021 -14.75 44.61 -16.32
C ASN A 1021 -13.26 44.26 -16.46
N GLU A 1022 -12.94 43.28 -17.32
CA GLU A 1022 -11.57 42.83 -17.57
C GLU A 1022 -10.95 43.56 -18.76
N TYR A 1023 -9.72 44.05 -18.57
CA TYR A 1023 -8.92 44.77 -19.55
C TYR A 1023 -7.58 44.06 -19.75
N TYR A 1024 -7.43 43.33 -20.85
CA TYR A 1024 -6.25 42.51 -21.15
C TYR A 1024 -5.06 43.31 -21.68
N GLY A 1025 -3.85 42.90 -21.31
CA GLY A 1025 -2.58 43.53 -21.70
C GLY A 1025 -2.34 44.89 -21.04
N ILE A 1026 -3.07 45.19 -19.97
CA ILE A 1026 -3.11 46.51 -19.33
C ILE A 1026 -2.73 46.36 -17.86
N ARG A 1027 -1.90 47.30 -17.39
CA ARG A 1027 -1.51 47.41 -15.99
C ARG A 1027 -1.77 48.82 -15.48
N ASP A 1028 -2.22 48.91 -14.24
CA ASP A 1028 -2.48 50.18 -13.58
C ASP A 1028 -1.30 50.57 -12.67
N PHE A 1029 -1.10 51.88 -12.46
CA PHE A 1029 -0.10 52.40 -11.55
C PHE A 1029 -0.53 53.74 -10.96
N LYS A 1030 -0.01 54.06 -9.79
CA LYS A 1030 -0.35 55.28 -9.06
C LYS A 1030 0.88 56.18 -8.91
N VAL A 1031 0.68 57.48 -9.13
CA VAL A 1031 1.67 58.52 -8.86
C VAL A 1031 1.27 59.25 -7.58
N GLU A 1032 2.18 59.26 -6.60
CA GLU A 1032 2.04 59.95 -5.31
C GLU A 1032 2.90 61.21 -5.17
#